data_AF-A0A8T4R3X7-F1
#
_entry.id   AF-A0A8T4R3X7-F1
#
_cell.length_a   1.000
_cell.length_b   1.000
_cell.length_c   1.000
_cell.angle_alpha   90.00
_cell.angle_beta   90.00
_cell.angle_gamma   90.00
#
_symmetry.space_group_name_H-M   'P 1'
#
loop_
_entity.id
_entity.type
_entity.pdbx_description
1 polymer ?
#
loop_
_entity_poly.entity_id
_entity_poly.type
_entity_poly.pdbx_seq_one_letter_code
_entity_poly.pdbx_strand_id
1 'polypeptide(L)'
;MKNKSLKHLFLLTLLFIFSIIFISSFALAQTGKSYNLKLLAVQETSAGYMGSDADLFLELKEGSGRVFLETVPLTKLDTQISTRFAKEIACHHFNLECDKYDFIYTIKAKSSIVGGPSAGAAIAALTTIAVLDLKYDEKTTITGTINSGGILGPVGGGKEKLKAAANAGLKKVLIAPGTNSEASPEEENKKVSSNYTNISSSEYNQTNNNNNTDNNSFLNNSLSIFNLTAYGQTNLNIETKEVTSLDEVIFELTGKNINQEKLDIEVNPQYNTIMQELYGLICQRTVDLRESLDQEQKIDSEIENQLRQKNNSALNASSKGDYYAAASYCFTNNLVLKKIFYEQKRLPLSRYPSLFTLMEKKIDTLEKDLAQEEISTISSLQAYMIIKERLQDAKKQIEKYKENLKLENQNKENIENNKDSENNQNNKENLMNSTEAGYLLAYVEERYFSAVSWQKFMEMDGKKLVINPVKLKESCQNKISEAEERYQYASLFLGELNLQTIRERLDSAKKSYDGNETVLCLIGASQAKAEADVILGTMGLTEADIPRFLESKKTAVERVIAKNTAQGFFPILGYSYYQYANSLQNDGPFDALMYLEYSLEMSDLQIYFPEKDIISGFSFKLFLINQERWIYLAVGLIFGALIGFLIGWQKKKPLRFEFVGK
;
A
#
# COMPACT_ATOMS: atom_id res chain seq x y z
N MET A 1 -6.48 61.45 52.40
CA MET A 1 -5.77 60.15 52.24
C MET A 1 -6.41 59.15 51.26
N LYS A 2 -7.72 59.25 50.91
CA LYS A 2 -8.37 58.29 49.98
C LYS A 2 -7.84 58.27 48.53
N ASN A 3 -7.29 59.38 48.02
CA ASN A 3 -6.92 59.48 46.60
C ASN A 3 -5.55 58.85 46.24
N LYS A 4 -4.67 58.62 47.24
CA LYS A 4 -3.37 57.96 47.03
C LYS A 4 -3.51 56.43 46.90
N SER A 5 -4.44 55.84 47.65
CA SER A 5 -4.70 54.40 47.65
C SER A 5 -5.29 53.92 46.32
N LEU A 6 -6.19 54.69 45.71
CA LEU A 6 -6.79 54.33 44.41
C LEU A 6 -5.77 54.41 43.27
N LYS A 7 -4.88 55.42 43.29
CA LYS A 7 -3.79 55.55 42.30
C LYS A 7 -2.76 54.42 42.43
N HIS A 8 -2.42 53.97 43.65
CA HIS A 8 -1.54 52.83 43.84
C HIS A 8 -2.18 51.52 43.40
N LEU A 9 -3.48 51.32 43.66
CA LEU A 9 -4.19 50.13 43.20
C LEU A 9 -4.24 50.08 41.66
N PHE A 10 -4.53 51.21 41.01
CA PHE A 10 -4.54 51.31 39.55
C PHE A 10 -3.16 51.05 38.94
N LEU A 11 -2.09 51.60 39.55
CA LEU A 11 -0.71 51.40 39.10
C LEU A 11 -0.26 49.93 39.24
N LEU A 12 -0.65 49.25 40.34
CA LEU A 12 -0.35 47.83 40.57
C LEU A 12 -1.09 46.93 39.58
N THR A 13 -2.37 47.22 39.28
CA THR A 13 -3.10 46.49 38.23
C THR A 13 -2.50 46.73 36.85
N LEU A 14 -2.04 47.96 36.54
CA LEU A 14 -1.39 48.25 35.26
C LEU A 14 -0.05 47.51 35.12
N LEU A 15 0.75 47.48 36.19
CA LEU A 15 2.01 46.72 36.25
C LEU A 15 1.78 45.21 36.14
N PHE A 16 0.72 44.68 36.74
CA PHE A 16 0.36 43.27 36.64
C PHE A 16 -0.09 42.89 35.22
N ILE A 17 -0.93 43.72 34.58
CA ILE A 17 -1.32 43.54 33.18
C ILE A 17 -0.09 43.65 32.27
N PHE A 18 0.79 44.62 32.52
CA PHE A 18 2.03 44.77 31.75
C PHE A 18 2.95 43.57 31.94
N SER A 19 3.04 43.01 33.15
CA SER A 19 3.78 41.78 33.44
C SER A 19 3.19 40.57 32.74
N ILE A 20 1.86 40.42 32.68
CA ILE A 20 1.20 39.33 31.93
C ILE A 20 1.49 39.47 30.44
N ILE A 21 1.39 40.69 29.90
CA ILE A 21 1.72 40.98 28.49
C ILE A 21 3.20 40.67 28.24
N PHE A 22 4.11 41.08 29.13
CA PHE A 22 5.53 40.82 29.01
C PHE A 22 5.85 39.32 29.07
N ILE A 23 5.24 38.57 30.00
CA ILE A 23 5.41 37.11 30.14
C ILE A 23 4.80 36.37 28.94
N SER A 24 3.69 36.85 28.37
CA SER A 24 3.11 36.28 27.14
C SER A 24 3.99 36.51 25.91
N SER A 25 4.78 37.59 25.87
CA SER A 25 5.79 37.83 24.84
C SER A 25 7.04 36.96 24.99
N PHE A 26 7.24 36.33 26.17
CA PHE A 26 8.28 35.33 26.43
C PHE A 26 7.82 33.88 26.20
N ALA A 27 6.57 33.66 25.76
CA ALA A 27 6.18 32.40 25.13
C ALA A 27 6.92 32.33 23.79
N LEU A 28 8.15 31.84 23.90
CA LEU A 28 9.19 31.75 22.91
C LEU A 28 8.64 31.43 21.52
N ALA A 29 8.96 32.32 20.57
CA ALA A 29 9.16 31.90 19.19
C ALA A 29 10.32 30.89 19.19
N GLN A 30 10.00 29.63 19.46
CA GLN A 30 10.93 28.52 19.31
C GLN A 30 11.14 28.39 17.80
N THR A 31 12.29 28.86 17.31
CA THR A 31 12.72 28.57 15.94
C THR A 31 12.71 27.05 15.82
N GLY A 32 11.83 26.51 14.96
CA GLY A 32 11.69 25.08 14.78
C GLY A 32 13.05 24.45 14.49
N LYS A 33 13.33 23.30 15.11
CA LYS A 33 14.55 22.53 14.81
C LYS A 33 14.48 22.12 13.33
N SER A 34 15.50 22.52 12.57
CA SER A 34 15.63 22.19 11.15
C SER A 34 16.60 21.03 11.01
N TYR A 35 16.22 20.03 10.23
CA TYR A 35 17.04 18.87 9.90
C TYR A 35 17.46 19.00 8.43
N ASN A 36 18.69 18.60 8.12
CA ASN A 36 19.26 18.71 6.78
C ASN A 36 19.85 17.38 6.29
N LEU A 37 19.77 17.12 4.99
CA LEU A 37 20.49 16.03 4.33
C LEU A 37 20.89 16.46 2.93
N LYS A 38 22.09 16.07 2.47
CA LYS A 38 22.47 16.26 1.06
C LYS A 38 21.69 15.28 0.18
N LEU A 39 21.23 15.75 -0.97
CA LEU A 39 20.64 14.94 -2.04
C LEU A 39 21.60 14.86 -3.23
N LEU A 40 21.51 13.76 -3.98
CA LEU A 40 22.29 13.54 -5.19
C LEU A 40 21.36 13.48 -6.40
N ALA A 41 21.69 14.24 -7.43
CA ALA A 41 20.92 14.35 -8.66
C ALA A 41 21.82 14.22 -9.89
N VAL A 42 21.19 14.09 -11.04
CA VAL A 42 21.85 14.08 -12.35
C VAL A 42 21.19 15.12 -13.22
N GLN A 43 22.00 15.89 -13.93
CA GLN A 43 21.57 16.88 -14.91
C GLN A 43 21.99 16.42 -16.30
N GLU A 44 21.08 16.51 -17.26
CA GLU A 44 21.38 16.30 -18.66
C GLU A 44 22.02 17.57 -19.25
N THR A 45 23.15 17.42 -19.94
CA THR A 45 23.87 18.51 -20.61
C THR A 45 24.20 18.11 -22.04
N SER A 46 24.60 19.07 -22.87
CA SER A 46 25.03 18.79 -24.26
C SER A 46 26.25 17.86 -24.35
N ALA A 47 26.99 17.67 -23.26
CA ALA A 47 28.15 16.78 -23.17
C ALA A 47 27.82 15.43 -22.48
N GLY A 48 26.53 15.13 -22.26
CA GLY A 48 26.05 13.96 -21.53
C GLY A 48 25.58 14.30 -20.12
N TYR A 49 25.52 13.29 -19.26
CA TYR A 49 25.04 13.43 -17.89
C TYR A 49 26.13 13.95 -16.95
N MET A 50 25.76 14.89 -16.08
CA MET A 50 26.63 15.43 -15.04
C MET A 50 25.93 15.37 -13.69
N GLY A 51 26.65 14.91 -12.66
CA GLY A 51 26.13 14.85 -11.31
C GLY A 51 25.98 16.24 -10.68
N SER A 52 24.96 16.41 -9.85
CA SER A 52 24.72 17.63 -9.09
C SER A 52 24.32 17.29 -7.64
N ASP A 53 24.64 18.17 -6.71
CA ASP A 53 24.20 18.09 -5.32
C ASP A 53 23.04 19.07 -5.05
N ALA A 54 22.16 18.70 -4.12
CA ALA A 54 21.12 19.57 -3.59
C ALA A 54 21.03 19.44 -2.07
N ASP A 55 20.47 20.44 -1.40
CA ASP A 55 20.21 20.42 0.03
C ASP A 55 18.72 20.17 0.27
N LEU A 56 18.41 19.16 1.09
CA LEU A 56 17.08 18.91 1.63
C LEU A 56 17.04 19.40 3.07
N PHE A 57 16.05 20.23 3.39
CA PHE A 57 15.72 20.63 4.74
C PHE A 57 14.34 20.13 5.11
N LEU A 58 14.14 19.79 6.38
CA LEU A 58 12.84 19.45 6.96
C LEU A 58 12.64 20.22 8.27
N GLU A 59 11.51 20.91 8.35
CA GLU A 59 10.98 21.50 9.58
C GLU A 59 9.64 20.84 9.94
N LEU A 60 9.49 20.48 11.22
CA LEU A 60 8.24 19.97 11.76
C LEU A 60 7.50 21.10 12.50
N LYS A 61 6.19 21.20 12.26
CA LYS A 61 5.28 22.07 13.02
C LYS A 61 4.12 21.27 13.55
N GLU A 62 3.55 21.63 14.70
CA GLU A 62 2.29 21.04 15.15
C GLU A 62 1.22 21.18 14.07
N GLY A 63 0.54 20.08 13.74
CA GLY A 63 -0.29 20.01 12.55
C GLY A 63 -1.07 18.71 12.47
N SER A 64 -1.46 18.33 11.24
CA SER A 64 -2.36 17.21 10.97
C SER A 64 -1.81 16.27 9.88
N GLY A 65 -0.50 16.16 9.75
CA GLY A 65 0.15 15.29 8.76
C GLY A 65 0.33 15.89 7.37
N ARG A 66 0.13 17.22 7.19
CA ARG A 66 0.19 17.86 5.85
C ARG A 66 1.63 17.99 5.36
N VAL A 67 1.80 17.92 4.05
CA VAL A 67 3.11 18.07 3.39
C VAL A 67 3.14 19.40 2.64
N PHE A 68 4.13 20.23 2.95
CA PHE A 68 4.48 21.43 2.21
C PHE A 68 5.85 21.20 1.57
N LEU A 69 5.96 21.46 0.28
CA LEU A 69 7.22 21.37 -0.46
C LEU A 69 7.54 22.72 -1.06
N GLU A 70 8.63 23.31 -0.60
CA GLU A 70 9.27 24.47 -1.21
C GLU A 70 10.48 24.01 -2.01
N THR A 71 10.58 24.41 -3.27
CA THR A 71 11.76 24.12 -4.08
C THR A 71 12.34 25.39 -4.66
N VAL A 72 13.67 25.45 -4.67
CA VAL A 72 14.47 26.47 -5.35
C VAL A 72 15.47 25.67 -6.18
N PRO A 73 15.25 25.40 -7.48
CA PRO A 73 14.37 26.06 -8.47
C PRO A 73 12.96 25.42 -8.62
N LEU A 74 12.32 25.54 -9.80
CA LEU A 74 11.06 24.85 -10.15
C LEU A 74 11.15 23.32 -9.99
N THR A 75 10.03 22.71 -9.58
CA THR A 75 9.92 21.27 -9.35
C THR A 75 8.90 20.61 -10.28
N LYS A 76 9.21 19.40 -10.75
CA LYS A 76 8.29 18.53 -11.49
C LYS A 76 7.26 17.87 -10.56
N LEU A 77 6.20 17.34 -11.13
CA LEU A 77 5.12 16.69 -10.39
C LEU A 77 5.59 15.41 -9.67
N ASP A 78 6.50 14.66 -10.28
CA ASP A 78 7.06 13.42 -9.74
C ASP A 78 7.76 13.61 -8.38
N THR A 79 8.52 14.70 -8.19
CA THR A 79 9.17 15.03 -6.91
C THR A 79 8.14 15.39 -5.83
N GLN A 80 7.08 16.11 -6.18
CA GLN A 80 6.01 16.46 -5.22
C GLN A 80 5.31 15.21 -4.70
N ILE A 81 4.94 14.30 -5.61
CA ILE A 81 4.30 13.03 -5.26
C ILE A 81 5.26 12.14 -4.46
N SER A 82 6.51 11.97 -4.92
CA SER A 82 7.53 11.18 -4.24
C SER A 82 7.79 11.68 -2.80
N THR A 83 7.74 12.99 -2.56
CA THR A 83 7.89 13.56 -1.21
C THR A 83 6.75 13.13 -0.28
N ARG A 84 5.49 13.17 -0.75
CA ARG A 84 4.33 12.72 0.03
C ARG A 84 4.44 11.23 0.35
N PHE A 85 4.83 10.41 -0.62
CA PHE A 85 4.98 8.97 -0.45
C PHE A 85 6.10 8.60 0.50
N ALA A 86 7.26 9.27 0.38
CA ALA A 86 8.38 9.05 1.29
C ALA A 86 8.01 9.35 2.75
N LYS A 87 7.24 10.43 2.97
CA LYS A 87 6.68 10.74 4.30
C LYS A 87 5.74 9.64 4.77
N GLU A 88 4.75 9.26 3.96
CA GLU A 88 3.77 8.20 4.28
C GLU A 88 4.49 6.88 4.65
N ILE A 89 5.43 6.43 3.83
CA ILE A 89 6.17 5.19 4.04
C ILE A 89 6.98 5.27 5.34
N ALA A 90 7.69 6.36 5.61
CA ALA A 90 8.43 6.53 6.87
C ALA A 90 7.50 6.44 8.09
N CYS A 91 6.34 7.10 8.02
CA CYS A 91 5.35 7.12 9.10
C CYS A 91 4.78 5.72 9.37
N HIS A 92 4.40 4.97 8.34
CA HIS A 92 3.86 3.63 8.49
C HIS A 92 4.93 2.63 8.93
N HIS A 93 6.11 2.66 8.29
CA HIS A 93 7.21 1.71 8.53
C HIS A 93 7.70 1.68 9.98
N PHE A 94 7.80 2.85 10.61
CA PHE A 94 8.21 2.98 12.01
C PHE A 94 7.06 3.30 12.98
N ASN A 95 5.80 3.34 12.49
CA ASN A 95 4.61 3.73 13.27
C ASN A 95 4.82 5.03 14.04
N LEU A 96 5.23 6.05 13.31
CA LEU A 96 5.47 7.38 13.82
C LEU A 96 4.13 8.13 13.97
N GLU A 97 4.01 8.95 15.01
CA GLU A 97 2.82 9.80 15.23
C GLU A 97 2.82 11.04 14.30
N CYS A 98 2.90 10.81 13.00
CA CYS A 98 3.02 11.86 11.98
C CYS A 98 1.77 12.75 11.90
N ASP A 99 0.61 12.29 12.35
CA ASP A 99 -0.64 13.06 12.36
C ASP A 99 -0.61 14.22 13.36
N LYS A 100 0.45 14.34 14.18
CA LYS A 100 0.68 15.48 15.07
C LYS A 100 1.47 16.61 14.43
N TYR A 101 2.04 16.38 13.24
CA TYR A 101 2.96 17.31 12.61
C TYR A 101 2.61 17.62 11.16
N ASP A 102 2.77 18.87 10.75
CA ASP A 102 2.93 19.23 9.36
C ASP A 102 4.43 19.25 9.00
N PHE A 103 4.74 18.76 7.81
CA PHE A 103 6.09 18.56 7.30
C PHE A 103 6.39 19.60 6.24
N ILE A 104 7.37 20.47 6.51
CA ILE A 104 7.80 21.51 5.59
C ILE A 104 9.16 21.09 5.03
N TYR A 105 9.14 20.55 3.81
CA TYR A 105 10.34 20.18 3.07
C TYR A 105 10.80 21.35 2.21
N THR A 106 12.09 21.68 2.26
CA THR A 106 12.71 22.66 1.37
C THR A 106 13.85 22.02 0.60
N ILE A 107 13.78 22.00 -0.73
CA ILE A 107 14.85 21.51 -1.61
C ILE A 107 15.54 22.68 -2.30
N LYS A 108 16.85 22.83 -2.07
CA LYS A 108 17.68 23.85 -2.73
C LYS A 108 18.70 23.18 -3.64
N ALA A 109 18.58 23.38 -4.94
CA ALA A 109 19.48 22.82 -5.94
C ALA A 109 20.09 23.94 -6.80
N LYS A 110 21.27 23.68 -7.36
CA LYS A 110 21.91 24.59 -8.33
C LYS A 110 21.39 24.39 -9.76
N SER A 111 20.68 23.29 -10.02
CA SER A 111 20.04 23.03 -11.31
C SER A 111 18.90 24.02 -11.56
N SER A 112 18.41 24.08 -12.81
CA SER A 112 17.26 24.93 -13.17
C SER A 112 15.91 24.26 -12.88
N ILE A 113 15.86 22.94 -12.78
CA ILE A 113 14.67 22.14 -12.50
C ILE A 113 15.07 20.97 -11.58
N VAL A 114 14.19 20.62 -10.64
CA VAL A 114 14.28 19.40 -9.81
C VAL A 114 13.17 18.43 -10.21
N GLY A 115 13.52 17.16 -10.37
CA GLY A 115 12.60 16.11 -10.76
C GLY A 115 13.07 14.73 -10.31
N GLY A 116 12.17 13.76 -10.38
CA GLY A 116 12.45 12.34 -10.23
C GLY A 116 12.20 11.76 -8.82
N PRO A 117 12.05 10.42 -8.71
CA PRO A 117 11.86 9.70 -7.45
C PRO A 117 13.09 9.62 -6.55
N SER A 118 14.30 9.90 -7.06
CA SER A 118 15.55 9.36 -6.49
C SER A 118 15.92 9.90 -5.12
N ALA A 119 15.22 10.94 -4.64
CA ALA A 119 15.35 11.48 -3.29
C ALA A 119 14.42 10.80 -2.27
N GLY A 120 13.55 9.87 -2.69
CA GLY A 120 12.52 9.28 -1.84
C GLY A 120 13.09 8.63 -0.58
N ALA A 121 14.14 7.82 -0.69
CA ALA A 121 14.78 7.19 0.46
C ALA A 121 15.40 8.22 1.43
N ALA A 122 16.00 9.29 0.90
CA ALA A 122 16.56 10.39 1.69
C ALA A 122 15.48 11.16 2.45
N ILE A 123 14.35 11.44 1.79
CA ILE A 123 13.20 12.12 2.39
C ILE A 123 12.59 11.24 3.50
N ALA A 124 12.39 9.95 3.26
CA ALA A 124 11.86 9.01 4.25
C ALA A 124 12.79 8.90 5.49
N ALA A 125 14.11 8.86 5.25
CA ALA A 125 15.09 8.81 6.32
C ALA A 125 15.09 10.10 7.15
N LEU A 126 15.13 11.27 6.50
CA LEU A 126 15.11 12.57 7.18
C LEU A 126 13.80 12.78 7.96
N THR A 127 12.67 12.30 7.42
CA THR A 127 11.38 12.30 8.10
C THR A 127 11.43 11.52 9.41
N THR A 128 11.96 10.30 9.35
CA THR A 128 12.11 9.44 10.54
C THR A 128 13.01 10.09 11.58
N ILE A 129 14.17 10.61 11.14
CA ILE A 129 15.14 11.29 11.98
C ILE A 129 14.51 12.51 12.67
N ALA A 130 13.74 13.32 11.93
CA ALA A 130 13.11 14.51 12.45
C ALA A 130 12.02 14.19 13.49
N VAL A 131 11.13 13.22 13.20
CA VAL A 131 10.03 12.88 14.10
C VAL A 131 10.51 12.23 15.40
N LEU A 132 11.57 11.40 15.32
CA LEU A 132 12.17 10.75 16.48
C LEU A 132 13.28 11.57 17.16
N ASP A 133 13.54 12.77 16.63
CA ASP A 133 14.64 13.66 17.05
C ASP A 133 16.01 12.97 17.17
N LEU A 134 16.39 12.19 16.16
CA LEU A 134 17.63 11.42 16.18
C LEU A 134 18.85 12.28 15.80
N LYS A 135 20.01 11.96 16.39
CA LYS A 135 21.31 12.42 15.89
C LYS A 135 21.72 11.55 14.70
N TYR A 136 22.33 12.16 13.70
CA TYR A 136 22.73 11.49 12.47
C TYR A 136 24.02 12.09 11.89
N ASP A 137 24.68 11.34 11.00
CA ASP A 137 25.88 11.78 10.29
C ASP A 137 25.53 12.55 9.02
N GLU A 138 25.73 13.87 9.04
CA GLU A 138 25.53 14.76 7.89
C GLU A 138 26.54 14.51 6.74
N LYS A 139 27.60 13.72 6.96
CA LYS A 139 28.58 13.32 5.93
C LYS A 139 28.22 12.03 5.21
N THR A 140 27.10 11.41 5.58
CA THR A 140 26.51 10.26 4.91
C THR A 140 25.23 10.69 4.20
N THR A 141 25.04 10.23 2.95
CA THR A 141 23.78 10.44 2.20
C THR A 141 23.29 9.13 1.59
N ILE A 142 22.08 9.15 1.03
CA ILE A 142 21.42 8.05 0.34
C ILE A 142 20.83 8.56 -0.98
N THR A 143 20.96 7.77 -2.05
CA THR A 143 20.18 7.92 -3.29
C THR A 143 19.42 6.63 -3.58
N GLY A 144 18.12 6.75 -3.80
CA GLY A 144 17.24 5.59 -3.95
C GLY A 144 15.78 6.03 -4.01
N THR A 145 14.97 5.31 -4.78
CA THR A 145 13.50 5.42 -4.63
C THR A 145 13.09 4.75 -3.32
N ILE A 146 11.87 5.00 -2.86
CA ILE A 146 11.33 4.33 -1.68
C ILE A 146 9.95 3.77 -2.01
N ASN A 147 9.77 2.49 -1.71
CA ASN A 147 8.53 1.75 -1.96
C ASN A 147 7.88 1.35 -0.63
N SER A 148 6.63 0.92 -0.71
CA SER A 148 5.89 0.34 0.41
C SER A 148 6.69 -0.76 1.13
N GLY A 149 6.53 -0.84 2.44
CA GLY A 149 7.33 -1.72 3.30
C GLY A 149 8.74 -1.21 3.56
N GLY A 150 9.04 0.04 3.17
CA GLY A 150 10.33 0.68 3.40
C GLY A 150 11.46 0.12 2.52
N ILE A 151 11.13 -0.45 1.35
CA ILE A 151 12.11 -1.07 0.46
C ILE A 151 12.63 -0.06 -0.55
N LEU A 152 13.95 -0.02 -0.74
CA LEU A 152 14.59 0.91 -1.68
C LEU A 152 14.60 0.35 -3.10
N GLY A 153 14.36 1.22 -4.07
CA GLY A 153 14.44 0.89 -5.50
C GLY A 153 15.59 1.60 -6.23
N PRO A 154 16.02 1.04 -7.38
CA PRO A 154 17.19 1.49 -8.13
C PRO A 154 17.00 2.91 -8.68
N VAL A 155 18.13 3.57 -8.97
CA VAL A 155 18.14 4.92 -9.51
C VAL A 155 19.16 5.06 -10.62
N GLY A 156 18.87 5.94 -11.59
CA GLY A 156 19.78 6.24 -12.68
C GLY A 156 20.98 7.12 -12.30
N GLY A 157 22.05 7.04 -13.09
CA GLY A 157 23.26 7.87 -13.08
C GLY A 157 24.07 7.75 -11.79
N GLY A 158 24.31 6.52 -11.36
CA GLY A 158 25.01 6.23 -10.11
C GLY A 158 26.43 6.81 -10.09
N LYS A 159 27.16 6.70 -11.20
CA LYS A 159 28.54 7.20 -11.33
C LYS A 159 28.61 8.72 -11.18
N GLU A 160 27.71 9.43 -11.83
CA GLU A 160 27.58 10.88 -11.80
C GLU A 160 27.23 11.36 -10.38
N LYS A 161 26.30 10.67 -9.71
CA LYS A 161 25.92 10.95 -8.32
C LYS A 161 27.07 10.76 -7.33
N LEU A 162 27.88 9.70 -7.48
CA LEU A 162 29.06 9.52 -6.63
C LEU A 162 30.10 10.63 -6.83
N LYS A 163 30.33 11.08 -8.07
CA LYS A 163 31.21 12.23 -8.33
C LYS A 163 30.68 13.51 -7.66
N ALA A 164 29.37 13.75 -7.73
CA ALA A 164 28.73 14.89 -7.06
C ALA A 164 28.90 14.81 -5.54
N ALA A 165 28.75 13.61 -4.95
CA ALA A 165 28.99 13.39 -3.53
C ALA A 165 30.43 13.71 -3.12
N ALA A 166 31.42 13.31 -3.94
CA ALA A 166 32.84 13.62 -3.71
C ALA A 166 33.07 15.14 -3.67
N ASN A 167 32.53 15.82 -4.67
CA ASN A 167 32.64 17.27 -4.81
C ASN A 167 31.93 18.03 -3.67
N ALA A 168 30.86 17.46 -3.12
CA ALA A 168 30.15 17.98 -1.95
C ALA A 168 30.88 17.68 -0.61
N GLY A 169 31.99 16.94 -0.64
CA GLY A 169 32.77 16.58 0.54
C GLY A 169 32.05 15.61 1.49
N LEU A 170 31.25 14.70 0.92
CA LEU A 170 30.63 13.58 1.62
C LEU A 170 31.64 12.43 1.78
N LYS A 171 31.49 11.67 2.86
CA LYS A 171 32.39 10.53 3.16
C LYS A 171 31.77 9.19 2.76
N LYS A 172 30.45 9.12 2.79
CA LYS A 172 29.71 7.89 2.55
C LYS A 172 28.44 8.13 1.73
N VAL A 173 28.18 7.26 0.78
CA VAL A 173 26.97 7.25 -0.03
C VAL A 173 26.35 5.87 0.04
N LEU A 174 25.12 5.83 0.51
CA LEU A 174 24.26 4.67 0.44
C LEU A 174 23.59 4.65 -0.94
N ILE A 175 23.45 3.47 -1.54
CA ILE A 175 22.78 3.27 -2.83
C ILE A 175 21.80 2.10 -2.76
N ALA A 176 20.70 2.17 -3.51
CA ALA A 176 19.76 1.07 -3.62
C ALA A 176 20.32 -0.08 -4.50
N PRO A 177 19.88 -1.34 -4.30
CA PRO A 177 20.18 -2.46 -5.18
C PRO A 177 19.79 -2.15 -6.64
N GLY A 178 20.47 -2.78 -7.59
CA GLY A 178 20.27 -2.54 -9.03
C GLY A 178 20.94 -1.26 -9.56
N THR A 179 21.29 -0.30 -8.71
CA THR A 179 22.04 0.93 -9.11
C THR A 179 23.46 0.62 -9.61
N ASN A 180 24.04 -0.51 -9.17
CA ASN A 180 25.36 -0.98 -9.62
C ASN A 180 25.35 -1.51 -11.08
N SER A 181 24.19 -1.82 -11.65
CA SER A 181 24.05 -2.56 -12.92
C SER A 181 24.02 -1.68 -14.17
N GLU A 182 24.28 -0.37 -14.05
CA GLU A 182 24.30 0.54 -15.19
C GLU A 182 25.46 0.21 -16.13
N ALA A 183 25.12 -0.27 -17.34
CA ALA A 183 26.06 -0.29 -18.46
C ALA A 183 26.41 1.17 -18.83
N SER A 184 27.70 1.45 -19.03
CA SER A 184 28.14 2.81 -19.33
C SER A 184 27.49 3.34 -20.64
N PRO A 185 27.24 4.66 -20.76
CA PRO A 185 26.65 5.25 -21.97
C PRO A 185 27.47 5.08 -23.27
N GLU A 186 28.68 4.52 -23.22
CA GLU A 186 29.54 4.38 -24.40
C GLU A 186 29.11 3.26 -25.37
N GLU A 187 28.16 2.37 -25.02
CA GLU A 187 27.77 1.24 -25.87
C GLU A 187 26.39 1.35 -26.56
N GLU A 188 25.57 2.37 -26.25
CA GLU A 188 24.25 2.54 -26.89
C GLU A 188 24.35 2.88 -28.39
N ASN A 189 25.45 3.48 -28.84
CA ASN A 189 25.66 3.84 -30.25
C ASN A 189 25.98 2.66 -31.19
N LYS A 190 25.95 1.40 -30.72
CA LYS A 190 26.10 0.22 -31.58
C LYS A 190 24.89 -0.73 -31.62
N LYS A 191 23.84 -0.50 -30.83
CA LYS A 191 22.66 -1.39 -30.77
C LYS A 191 21.44 -0.89 -31.55
N VAL A 192 21.47 0.30 -32.14
CA VAL A 192 20.31 0.90 -32.84
C VAL A 192 20.06 0.34 -34.25
N SER A 193 20.82 -0.66 -34.71
CA SER A 193 20.63 -1.24 -36.06
C SER A 193 20.57 -2.76 -36.08
N SER A 194 19.78 -3.38 -35.21
CA SER A 194 19.14 -4.66 -35.50
C SER A 194 18.16 -5.03 -34.39
N ASN A 195 16.98 -5.52 -34.80
CA ASN A 195 15.96 -6.17 -33.96
C ASN A 195 14.89 -5.25 -33.33
N TYR A 196 14.13 -4.59 -34.20
CA TYR A 196 12.68 -4.44 -34.00
C TYR A 196 11.95 -4.88 -35.26
N THR A 197 11.83 -6.18 -35.46
CA THR A 197 10.79 -6.79 -36.28
C THR A 197 10.42 -8.14 -35.69
N ASN A 198 9.12 -8.30 -35.44
CA ASN A 198 8.34 -9.53 -35.23
C ASN A 198 8.28 -10.10 -33.78
N ILE A 199 7.28 -9.62 -33.03
CA ILE A 199 6.55 -10.46 -32.08
C ILE A 199 5.14 -10.65 -32.64
N SER A 200 4.93 -11.80 -33.27
CA SER A 200 3.60 -12.38 -33.48
C SER A 200 3.73 -13.89 -33.49
N SER A 201 2.83 -14.54 -32.74
CA SER A 201 2.41 -15.95 -32.81
C SER A 201 3.44 -17.05 -32.52
N SER A 202 3.13 -17.79 -31.44
CA SER A 202 3.11 -19.27 -31.33
C SER A 202 4.23 -20.10 -31.97
N GLU A 203 4.93 -20.89 -31.16
CA GLU A 203 4.89 -22.37 -31.19
C GLU A 203 6.06 -22.97 -30.41
N TYR A 204 5.70 -23.89 -29.52
CA TYR A 204 6.60 -24.78 -28.82
C TYR A 204 6.89 -25.97 -29.75
N ASN A 205 8.14 -26.33 -29.97
CA ASN A 205 8.51 -27.70 -30.34
C ASN A 205 9.95 -28.04 -29.94
N GLN A 206 10.07 -29.09 -29.14
CA GLN A 206 11.30 -29.84 -28.87
C GLN A 206 11.77 -30.58 -30.14
N THR A 207 13.09 -30.77 -30.33
CA THR A 207 13.70 -32.11 -30.41
C THR A 207 15.24 -32.12 -30.49
N ASN A 208 15.77 -33.25 -30.01
CA ASN A 208 17.14 -33.70 -29.76
C ASN A 208 18.17 -33.75 -30.92
N ASN A 209 19.44 -33.78 -30.48
CA ASN A 209 20.59 -34.61 -30.91
C ASN A 209 21.70 -34.10 -31.87
N ASN A 210 22.92 -34.13 -31.30
CA ASN A 210 24.23 -34.57 -31.81
C ASN A 210 25.11 -33.69 -32.71
N ASN A 211 26.30 -33.41 -32.14
CA ASN A 211 27.66 -33.44 -32.68
C ASN A 211 27.97 -32.68 -33.98
N ASN A 212 28.76 -31.61 -33.86
CA ASN A 212 30.10 -31.59 -34.45
C ASN A 212 30.98 -30.45 -33.91
N THR A 213 32.25 -30.78 -33.82
CA THR A 213 33.40 -30.00 -33.37
C THR A 213 33.82 -28.92 -34.38
N ASP A 214 34.66 -28.01 -33.87
CA ASP A 214 35.60 -27.14 -34.59
C ASP A 214 35.04 -25.85 -35.20
N ASN A 215 35.23 -24.72 -34.51
CA ASN A 215 36.44 -23.92 -34.73
C ASN A 215 36.52 -22.68 -33.82
N ASN A 216 37.75 -22.45 -33.38
CA ASN A 216 38.20 -21.41 -32.48
C ASN A 216 37.93 -19.97 -32.95
N SER A 217 37.93 -19.09 -31.94
CA SER A 217 38.45 -17.72 -31.98
C SER A 217 37.58 -16.62 -32.57
N PHE A 218 36.45 -16.32 -31.93
CA PHE A 218 35.93 -14.94 -31.93
C PHE A 218 35.47 -14.52 -30.53
N LEU A 219 36.36 -13.79 -29.85
CA LEU A 219 36.10 -12.80 -28.80
C LEU A 219 35.39 -13.27 -27.52
N ASN A 220 36.20 -13.82 -26.61
CA ASN A 220 36.03 -13.59 -25.17
C ASN A 220 36.27 -12.11 -24.86
N ASN A 221 35.28 -11.24 -25.08
CA ASN A 221 35.21 -9.99 -24.34
C ASN A 221 34.41 -10.27 -23.07
N SER A 222 35.12 -10.55 -21.97
CA SER A 222 34.54 -10.47 -20.63
C SER A 222 33.95 -9.06 -20.48
N LEU A 223 32.62 -8.94 -20.46
CA LEU A 223 31.97 -7.71 -20.01
C LEU A 223 32.48 -7.44 -18.59
N SER A 224 33.36 -6.45 -18.44
CA SER A 224 33.70 -5.93 -17.13
C SER A 224 32.47 -5.20 -16.60
N ILE A 225 31.67 -5.87 -15.77
CA ILE A 225 30.55 -5.24 -15.07
C ILE A 225 31.14 -4.09 -14.25
N PHE A 226 30.78 -2.86 -14.60
CA PHE A 226 31.24 -1.67 -13.89
C PHE A 226 30.71 -1.71 -12.46
N ASN A 227 31.59 -1.92 -11.48
CA ASN A 227 31.19 -1.98 -10.08
C ASN A 227 31.23 -0.56 -9.48
N LEU A 228 30.06 0.04 -9.34
CA LEU A 228 29.92 1.41 -8.82
C LEU A 228 30.41 1.55 -7.37
N THR A 229 30.25 0.50 -6.56
CA THR A 229 30.75 0.47 -5.18
C THR A 229 32.27 0.53 -5.13
N ALA A 230 32.95 -0.28 -5.95
CA ALA A 230 34.41 -0.26 -6.08
C ALA A 230 34.92 1.08 -6.65
N TYR A 231 34.19 1.66 -7.60
CA TYR A 231 34.52 2.97 -8.18
C TYR A 231 34.50 4.09 -7.14
N GLY A 232 33.47 4.16 -6.30
CA GLY A 232 33.39 5.16 -5.23
C GLY A 232 34.59 5.09 -4.28
N GLN A 233 34.95 3.87 -3.88
CA GLN A 233 36.01 3.66 -2.89
C GLN A 233 37.41 3.89 -3.47
N THR A 234 37.68 3.41 -4.68
CA THR A 234 39.03 3.44 -5.28
C THR A 234 39.32 4.73 -6.05
N ASN A 235 38.33 5.33 -6.70
CA ASN A 235 38.53 6.50 -7.57
C ASN A 235 38.13 7.82 -6.92
N LEU A 236 37.20 7.81 -5.96
CA LEU A 236 36.64 9.04 -5.37
C LEU A 236 36.91 9.16 -3.86
N ASN A 237 37.49 8.15 -3.22
CA ASN A 237 37.71 8.09 -1.78
C ASN A 237 36.41 8.28 -0.96
N ILE A 238 35.31 7.70 -1.46
CA ILE A 238 33.99 7.69 -0.82
C ILE A 238 33.62 6.25 -0.49
N GLU A 239 33.22 5.99 0.75
CA GLU A 239 32.59 4.71 1.10
C GLU A 239 31.24 4.60 0.40
N THR A 240 31.08 3.63 -0.48
CA THR A 240 29.78 3.35 -1.10
C THR A 240 29.23 2.06 -0.51
N LYS A 241 27.95 2.05 -0.12
CA LYS A 241 27.32 0.86 0.47
C LYS A 241 25.94 0.65 -0.14
N GLU A 242 25.70 -0.55 -0.64
CA GLU A 242 24.37 -0.97 -1.06
C GLU A 242 23.50 -1.25 0.17
N VAL A 243 22.27 -0.71 0.20
CA VAL A 243 21.30 -0.91 1.29
C VAL A 243 19.91 -1.17 0.73
N THR A 244 19.21 -2.16 1.26
CA THR A 244 17.93 -2.64 0.69
C THR A 244 16.69 -2.01 1.31
N SER A 245 16.80 -1.53 2.55
CA SER A 245 15.66 -1.12 3.37
C SER A 245 15.90 0.19 4.12
N LEU A 246 14.81 0.85 4.48
CA LEU A 246 14.82 2.06 5.29
C LEU A 246 15.42 1.81 6.69
N ASP A 247 15.28 0.58 7.22
CA ASP A 247 15.92 0.17 8.48
C ASP A 247 17.44 0.27 8.40
N GLU A 248 18.04 -0.25 7.33
CA GLU A 248 19.47 -0.17 7.07
C GLU A 248 19.91 1.30 6.89
N VAL A 249 19.15 2.10 6.14
CA VAL A 249 19.45 3.51 5.94
C VAL A 249 19.49 4.27 7.26
N ILE A 250 18.50 4.08 8.13
CA ILE A 250 18.47 4.72 9.45
C ILE A 250 19.63 4.24 10.32
N PHE A 251 19.94 2.94 10.31
CA PHE A 251 21.07 2.41 11.05
C PHE A 251 22.40 3.03 10.59
N GLU A 252 22.62 3.13 9.29
CA GLU A 252 23.86 3.72 8.73
C GLU A 252 23.96 5.23 9.01
N LEU A 253 22.84 5.96 9.02
CA LEU A 253 22.83 7.40 9.31
C LEU A 253 22.95 7.72 10.80
N THR A 254 22.37 6.91 11.68
CA THR A 254 22.16 7.26 13.11
C THR A 254 22.86 6.33 14.10
N GLY A 255 23.28 5.14 13.65
CA GLY A 255 23.73 4.04 14.53
C GLY A 255 22.59 3.41 15.36
N LYS A 256 21.33 3.80 15.13
CA LYS A 256 20.16 3.27 15.83
C LYS A 256 19.43 2.26 14.96
N ASN A 257 19.11 1.12 15.54
CA ASN A 257 18.21 0.16 14.93
C ASN A 257 16.85 0.30 15.63
N ILE A 258 15.86 0.85 14.91
CA ILE A 258 14.53 1.15 15.45
C ILE A 258 13.67 -0.12 15.50
N ASN A 259 13.76 -0.97 14.47
CA ASN A 259 13.00 -2.22 14.34
C ASN A 259 13.86 -3.45 14.71
N GLN A 260 14.43 -3.46 15.92
CA GLN A 260 15.33 -4.54 16.38
C GLN A 260 14.62 -5.88 16.65
N GLU A 261 13.33 -5.85 16.97
CA GLU A 261 12.61 -7.07 17.34
C GLU A 261 12.27 -7.88 16.08
N LYS A 262 12.94 -9.03 15.94
CA LYS A 262 12.48 -10.08 15.03
C LYS A 262 11.18 -10.64 15.61
N LEU A 263 10.07 -10.12 15.12
CA LEU A 263 8.74 -10.59 15.49
C LEU A 263 8.40 -11.76 14.56
N ASP A 264 8.33 -12.96 15.12
CA ASP A 264 7.77 -14.10 14.40
C ASP A 264 6.23 -13.95 14.37
N ILE A 265 5.61 -14.36 13.27
CA ILE A 265 4.15 -14.31 13.15
C ILE A 265 3.53 -15.36 14.08
N GLU A 266 2.88 -14.92 15.15
CA GLU A 266 2.04 -15.78 15.98
C GLU A 266 0.69 -16.03 15.29
N VAL A 267 0.57 -17.13 14.55
CA VAL A 267 -0.66 -17.43 13.81
C VAL A 267 -1.84 -17.59 14.77
N ASN A 268 -2.91 -16.82 14.55
CA ASN A 268 -4.11 -16.93 15.37
C ASN A 268 -4.71 -18.36 15.25
N PRO A 269 -4.94 -19.08 16.36
CA PRO A 269 -5.47 -20.45 16.31
C PRO A 269 -6.84 -20.57 15.65
N GLN A 270 -7.76 -19.60 15.88
CA GLN A 270 -9.07 -19.59 15.24
C GLN A 270 -8.94 -19.44 13.72
N TYR A 271 -8.04 -18.55 13.26
CA TYR A 271 -7.77 -18.43 11.84
C TYR A 271 -7.32 -19.77 11.25
N ASN A 272 -6.36 -20.43 11.91
CA ASN A 272 -5.81 -21.69 11.41
C ASN A 272 -6.89 -22.78 11.32
N THR A 273 -7.73 -22.91 12.36
CA THR A 273 -8.85 -23.86 12.37
C THR A 273 -9.86 -23.55 11.25
N ILE A 274 -10.33 -22.30 11.14
CA ILE A 274 -11.30 -21.92 10.11
C ILE A 274 -10.72 -22.14 8.70
N MET A 275 -9.45 -21.77 8.49
CA MET A 275 -8.81 -21.92 7.18
C MET A 275 -8.56 -23.39 6.83
N GLN A 276 -8.25 -24.24 7.80
CA GLN A 276 -8.13 -25.69 7.59
C GLN A 276 -9.49 -26.32 7.20
N GLU A 277 -10.58 -25.93 7.85
CA GLU A 277 -11.92 -26.36 7.48
C GLU A 277 -12.30 -25.89 6.07
N LEU A 278 -11.98 -24.63 5.75
CA LEU A 278 -12.23 -24.04 4.44
C LEU A 278 -11.43 -24.76 3.34
N TYR A 279 -10.16 -25.07 3.60
CA TYR A 279 -9.34 -25.91 2.74
C TYR A 279 -10.00 -27.26 2.48
N GLY A 280 -10.44 -27.96 3.54
CA GLY A 280 -11.13 -29.23 3.42
C GLY A 280 -12.39 -29.13 2.55
N LEU A 281 -13.21 -28.11 2.77
CA LEU A 281 -14.43 -27.85 2.01
C LEU A 281 -14.16 -27.59 0.51
N ILE A 282 -13.17 -26.75 0.19
CA ILE A 282 -12.84 -26.39 -1.20
C ILE A 282 -12.19 -27.55 -1.95
N CYS A 283 -11.31 -28.33 -1.30
CA CYS A 283 -10.66 -29.47 -1.93
C CYS A 283 -11.59 -30.69 -2.04
N GLN A 284 -12.50 -30.90 -1.08
CA GLN A 284 -13.53 -31.92 -1.23
C GLN A 284 -14.42 -31.62 -2.44
N ARG A 285 -14.76 -30.34 -2.66
CA ARG A 285 -15.47 -29.91 -3.87
C ARG A 285 -14.72 -30.26 -5.16
N THR A 286 -13.39 -30.27 -5.16
CA THR A 286 -12.59 -30.74 -6.31
C THR A 286 -12.86 -32.21 -6.62
N VAL A 287 -12.90 -33.04 -5.57
CA VAL A 287 -13.21 -34.48 -5.70
C VAL A 287 -14.64 -34.65 -6.21
N ASP A 288 -15.61 -33.99 -5.57
CA ASP A 288 -17.03 -34.09 -5.94
C ASP A 288 -17.28 -33.65 -7.39
N LEU A 289 -16.64 -32.56 -7.83
CA LEU A 289 -16.76 -32.10 -9.21
C LEU A 289 -16.18 -33.11 -10.20
N ARG A 290 -15.03 -33.71 -9.88
CA ARG A 290 -14.39 -34.73 -10.72
C ARG A 290 -15.25 -35.99 -10.83
N GLU A 291 -15.88 -36.42 -9.73
CA GLU A 291 -16.82 -37.53 -9.72
C GLU A 291 -18.10 -37.23 -10.50
N SER A 292 -18.51 -35.96 -10.55
CA SER A 292 -19.70 -35.52 -11.30
C SER A 292 -19.52 -35.47 -12.83
N LEU A 293 -18.29 -35.60 -13.32
CA LEU A 293 -17.99 -35.62 -14.76
C LEU A 293 -18.36 -36.97 -15.39
N ASP A 294 -18.67 -36.92 -16.69
CA ASP A 294 -18.84 -38.12 -17.50
C ASP A 294 -17.49 -38.82 -17.67
N GLN A 295 -17.32 -39.95 -16.99
CA GLN A 295 -16.07 -40.71 -16.96
C GLN A 295 -15.74 -41.38 -18.31
N GLU A 296 -16.72 -41.50 -19.22
CA GLU A 296 -16.49 -42.04 -20.57
C GLU A 296 -15.84 -40.99 -21.48
N GLN A 297 -16.05 -39.70 -21.20
CA GLN A 297 -15.42 -38.60 -21.93
C GLN A 297 -14.04 -38.30 -21.33
N LYS A 298 -13.00 -38.62 -22.11
CA LYS A 298 -11.62 -38.31 -21.71
C LYS A 298 -11.41 -36.80 -21.62
N ILE A 299 -10.93 -36.36 -20.46
CA ILE A 299 -10.35 -35.03 -20.27
C ILE A 299 -9.05 -34.98 -21.07
N ASP A 300 -8.80 -33.83 -21.71
CA ASP A 300 -7.55 -33.55 -22.40
C ASP A 300 -6.32 -33.81 -21.49
N SER A 301 -5.27 -34.40 -22.05
CA SER A 301 -4.11 -34.84 -21.26
C SER A 301 -3.32 -33.68 -20.66
N GLU A 302 -3.28 -32.52 -21.31
CA GLU A 302 -2.63 -31.32 -20.80
C GLU A 302 -3.41 -30.75 -19.63
N ILE A 303 -4.73 -30.59 -19.78
CA ILE A 303 -5.63 -30.16 -18.69
C ILE A 303 -5.50 -31.11 -17.49
N GLU A 304 -5.51 -32.42 -17.74
CA GLU A 304 -5.41 -33.42 -16.70
C GLU A 304 -4.04 -33.38 -15.97
N ASN A 305 -2.95 -33.03 -16.68
CA ASN A 305 -1.66 -32.74 -16.06
C ASN A 305 -1.69 -31.48 -15.19
N GLN A 306 -2.32 -30.40 -15.67
CA GLN A 306 -2.49 -29.15 -14.90
C GLN A 306 -3.28 -29.40 -13.61
N LEU A 307 -4.38 -30.14 -13.69
CA LEU A 307 -5.19 -30.53 -12.52
C LEU A 307 -4.36 -31.30 -11.49
N ARG A 308 -3.56 -32.28 -11.93
CA ARG A 308 -2.66 -33.04 -11.05
C ARG A 308 -1.58 -32.16 -10.42
N GLN A 309 -0.96 -31.27 -11.20
CA GLN A 309 0.07 -30.36 -10.69
C GLN A 309 -0.49 -29.49 -9.57
N LYS A 310 -1.65 -28.85 -9.79
CA LYS A 310 -2.29 -28.02 -8.77
C LYS A 310 -2.72 -28.83 -7.55
N ASN A 311 -3.17 -30.07 -7.72
CA ASN A 311 -3.49 -30.96 -6.59
C ASN A 311 -2.22 -31.27 -5.75
N ASN A 312 -1.09 -31.53 -6.40
CA ASN A 312 0.19 -31.74 -5.70
C ASN A 312 0.65 -30.47 -4.99
N SER A 313 0.49 -29.29 -5.60
CA SER A 313 0.76 -28.00 -4.95
C SER A 313 -0.14 -27.78 -3.72
N ALA A 314 -1.42 -28.17 -3.80
CA ALA A 314 -2.35 -28.11 -2.66
C ALA A 314 -1.89 -28.99 -1.50
N LEU A 315 -1.51 -30.25 -1.79
CA LEU A 315 -1.00 -31.18 -0.78
C LEU A 315 0.30 -30.66 -0.14
N ASN A 316 1.24 -30.16 -0.93
CA ASN A 316 2.50 -29.59 -0.46
C ASN A 316 2.31 -28.32 0.39
N ALA A 317 1.35 -27.45 0.05
CA ALA A 317 1.03 -26.29 0.86
C ALA A 317 0.38 -26.71 2.19
N SER A 318 -0.60 -27.62 2.14
CA SER A 318 -1.30 -28.10 3.35
C SER A 318 -0.38 -28.81 4.34
N SER A 319 0.64 -29.53 3.87
CA SER A 319 1.61 -30.22 4.75
C SER A 319 2.51 -29.25 5.51
N LYS A 320 2.61 -27.99 5.06
CA LYS A 320 3.33 -26.89 5.73
C LYS A 320 2.41 -26.03 6.60
N GLY A 321 1.11 -26.31 6.64
CA GLY A 321 0.11 -25.47 7.30
C GLY A 321 -0.34 -24.27 6.46
N ASP A 322 0.03 -24.21 5.18
CA ASP A 322 -0.36 -23.12 4.26
C ASP A 322 -1.75 -23.38 3.66
N TYR A 323 -2.76 -23.45 4.52
CA TYR A 323 -4.12 -23.86 4.15
C TYR A 323 -4.78 -22.91 3.15
N TYR A 324 -4.51 -21.60 3.20
CA TYR A 324 -5.04 -20.66 2.20
C TYR A 324 -4.46 -20.91 0.80
N ALA A 325 -3.15 -21.15 0.71
CA ALA A 325 -2.50 -21.49 -0.56
C ALA A 325 -3.04 -22.82 -1.10
N ALA A 326 -3.20 -23.82 -0.23
CA ALA A 326 -3.77 -25.11 -0.57
C ALA A 326 -5.20 -24.99 -1.12
N ALA A 327 -6.05 -24.23 -0.43
CA ALA A 327 -7.42 -23.94 -0.85
C ALA A 327 -7.45 -23.20 -2.21
N SER A 328 -6.53 -22.28 -2.45
CA SER A 328 -6.42 -21.52 -3.70
C SER A 328 -6.07 -22.41 -4.91
N TYR A 329 -5.20 -23.41 -4.71
CA TYR A 329 -4.91 -24.40 -5.76
C TYR A 329 -6.11 -25.31 -6.04
N CYS A 330 -6.82 -25.79 -5.02
CA CYS A 330 -8.05 -26.55 -5.20
C CYS A 330 -9.15 -25.73 -5.88
N PHE A 331 -9.30 -24.46 -5.52
CA PHE A 331 -10.24 -23.54 -6.18
C PHE A 331 -9.93 -23.38 -7.68
N THR A 332 -8.65 -23.30 -8.05
CA THR A 332 -8.22 -23.24 -9.45
C THR A 332 -8.68 -24.50 -10.21
N ASN A 333 -8.52 -25.68 -9.60
CA ASN A 333 -9.01 -26.93 -10.18
C ASN A 333 -10.54 -26.96 -10.27
N ASN A 334 -11.26 -26.46 -9.24
CA ASN A 334 -12.72 -26.41 -9.25
C ASN A 334 -13.24 -25.60 -10.45
N LEU A 335 -12.62 -24.45 -10.75
CA LEU A 335 -13.02 -23.64 -11.89
C LEU A 335 -12.85 -24.39 -13.22
N VAL A 336 -11.74 -25.08 -13.40
CA VAL A 336 -11.46 -25.89 -14.61
C VAL A 336 -12.43 -27.07 -14.72
N LEU A 337 -12.61 -27.85 -13.65
CA LEU A 337 -13.52 -28.99 -13.63
C LEU A 337 -14.97 -28.57 -13.85
N LYS A 338 -15.39 -27.45 -13.26
CA LYS A 338 -16.75 -26.93 -13.42
C LYS A 338 -17.01 -26.43 -14.83
N LYS A 339 -16.01 -25.85 -15.47
CA LYS A 339 -16.04 -25.52 -16.90
C LYS A 339 -16.25 -26.78 -17.75
N ILE A 340 -15.47 -27.83 -17.53
CA ILE A 340 -15.60 -29.12 -18.24
C ILE A 340 -16.99 -29.74 -18.00
N PHE A 341 -17.49 -29.67 -16.76
CA PHE A 341 -18.82 -30.17 -16.42
C PHE A 341 -19.92 -29.56 -17.30
N TYR A 342 -19.90 -28.25 -17.53
CA TYR A 342 -20.89 -27.59 -18.40
C TYR A 342 -20.69 -27.90 -19.89
N GLU A 343 -19.43 -28.09 -20.34
CA GLU A 343 -19.13 -28.54 -21.71
C GLU A 343 -19.72 -29.93 -21.98
N GLN A 344 -19.54 -30.87 -21.05
CA GLN A 344 -20.03 -32.24 -21.18
C GLN A 344 -21.56 -32.30 -21.09
N LYS A 345 -22.17 -31.48 -20.22
CA LYS A 345 -23.63 -31.40 -20.05
C LYS A 345 -24.36 -30.90 -21.29
N ARG A 346 -23.70 -30.11 -22.16
CA ARG A 346 -24.26 -29.55 -23.41
C ARG A 346 -25.67 -28.96 -23.22
N LEU A 347 -25.84 -28.12 -22.19
CA LEU A 347 -27.14 -27.52 -21.89
C LEU A 347 -27.62 -26.64 -23.05
N PRO A 348 -28.92 -26.64 -23.40
CA PRO A 348 -29.43 -25.71 -24.40
C PRO A 348 -29.38 -24.27 -23.88
N LEU A 349 -29.10 -23.30 -24.75
CA LEU A 349 -28.91 -21.89 -24.36
C LEU A 349 -30.11 -21.33 -23.58
N SER A 350 -31.31 -21.82 -23.88
CA SER A 350 -32.57 -21.45 -23.21
C SER A 350 -32.66 -21.82 -21.72
N ARG A 351 -31.77 -22.68 -21.20
CA ARG A 351 -31.73 -23.05 -19.78
C ARG A 351 -30.94 -22.06 -18.93
N TYR A 352 -29.90 -21.44 -19.47
CA TYR A 352 -29.03 -20.54 -18.73
C TYR A 352 -29.73 -19.35 -18.08
N PRO A 353 -30.75 -18.69 -18.67
CA PRO A 353 -31.43 -17.56 -18.02
C PRO A 353 -31.96 -17.93 -16.63
N SER A 354 -32.55 -19.12 -16.49
CA SER A 354 -33.09 -19.59 -15.20
C SER A 354 -32.01 -19.89 -14.17
N LEU A 355 -30.85 -20.39 -14.60
CA LEU A 355 -29.72 -20.69 -13.73
C LEU A 355 -29.03 -19.42 -13.24
N PHE A 356 -28.83 -18.44 -14.13
CA PHE A 356 -28.32 -17.13 -13.76
C PHE A 356 -29.28 -16.40 -12.81
N THR A 357 -30.59 -16.41 -13.09
CA THR A 357 -31.61 -15.82 -12.18
C THR A 357 -31.58 -16.47 -10.80
N LEU A 358 -31.38 -17.78 -10.72
CA LEU A 358 -31.23 -18.49 -9.44
C LEU A 358 -29.97 -18.01 -8.69
N MET A 359 -28.85 -17.85 -9.40
CA MET A 359 -27.60 -17.36 -8.81
C MET A 359 -27.71 -15.91 -8.34
N GLU A 360 -28.36 -15.02 -9.10
CA GLU A 360 -28.66 -13.66 -8.66
C GLU A 360 -29.46 -13.66 -7.35
N LYS A 361 -30.53 -14.45 -7.28
CA LYS A 361 -31.34 -14.56 -6.05
C LYS A 361 -30.51 -15.05 -4.86
N LYS A 362 -29.61 -16.01 -5.08
CA LYS A 362 -28.71 -16.52 -4.03
C LYS A 362 -27.73 -15.46 -3.56
N ILE A 363 -27.15 -14.69 -4.48
CA ILE A 363 -26.25 -13.57 -4.18
C ILE A 363 -27.00 -12.49 -3.39
N ASP A 364 -28.18 -12.07 -3.85
CA ASP A 364 -28.99 -11.05 -3.19
C ASP A 364 -29.43 -11.48 -1.78
N THR A 365 -29.69 -12.77 -1.58
CA THR A 365 -30.03 -13.31 -0.26
C THR A 365 -28.82 -13.20 0.67
N LEU A 366 -27.66 -13.65 0.21
CA LEU A 366 -26.43 -13.58 1.00
C LEU A 366 -26.04 -12.14 1.34
N GLU A 367 -26.20 -11.19 0.41
CA GLU A 367 -25.95 -9.77 0.71
C GLU A 367 -26.89 -9.18 1.76
N LYS A 368 -28.16 -9.61 1.77
CA LYS A 368 -29.13 -9.19 2.80
C LYS A 368 -28.81 -9.77 4.17
N ASP A 369 -28.30 -10.99 4.21
CA ASP A 369 -27.86 -11.63 5.45
C ASP A 369 -26.61 -10.91 5.98
N LEU A 370 -25.61 -10.66 5.13
CA LEU A 370 -24.39 -9.92 5.49
C LEU A 370 -24.67 -8.50 5.98
N ALA A 371 -25.67 -7.81 5.43
CA ALA A 371 -26.02 -6.46 5.86
C ALA A 371 -26.56 -6.40 7.31
N GLN A 372 -26.93 -7.55 7.90
CA GLN A 372 -27.39 -7.66 9.29
C GLN A 372 -26.27 -8.01 10.27
N GLU A 373 -25.10 -8.42 9.77
CA GLU A 373 -23.96 -8.81 10.59
C GLU A 373 -23.24 -7.59 11.20
N GLU A 374 -22.86 -7.69 12.48
CA GLU A 374 -22.09 -6.64 13.15
C GLU A 374 -20.60 -6.75 12.80
N ILE A 375 -20.09 -5.78 12.04
CA ILE A 375 -18.65 -5.65 11.79
C ILE A 375 -18.01 -4.88 12.95
N SER A 376 -17.18 -5.55 13.75
CA SER A 376 -16.59 -4.94 14.94
C SER A 376 -15.11 -5.25 15.17
N THR A 377 -14.51 -6.12 14.36
CA THR A 377 -13.08 -6.48 14.40
C THR A 377 -12.46 -6.34 13.01
N ILE A 378 -11.13 -6.24 12.94
CA ILE A 378 -10.42 -6.21 11.65
C ILE A 378 -10.68 -7.50 10.82
N SER A 379 -10.76 -8.65 11.49
CA SER A 379 -11.03 -9.94 10.85
C SER A 379 -12.44 -9.99 10.25
N SER A 380 -13.47 -9.53 10.99
CA SER A 380 -14.84 -9.44 10.46
C SER A 380 -14.95 -8.45 9.28
N LEU A 381 -14.22 -7.33 9.32
CA LEU A 381 -14.19 -6.38 8.20
C LEU A 381 -13.56 -7.01 6.96
N GLN A 382 -12.39 -7.63 7.11
CA GLN A 382 -11.70 -8.30 6.03
C GLN A 382 -12.50 -9.48 5.46
N ALA A 383 -13.21 -10.23 6.30
CA ALA A 383 -14.13 -11.27 5.86
C ALA A 383 -15.28 -10.66 5.02
N TYR A 384 -15.90 -9.59 5.49
CA TYR A 384 -16.94 -8.89 4.72
C TYR A 384 -16.39 -8.38 3.38
N MET A 385 -15.20 -7.77 3.38
CA MET A 385 -14.54 -7.25 2.17
C MET A 385 -14.38 -8.33 1.10
N ILE A 386 -13.79 -9.46 1.45
CA ILE A 386 -13.51 -10.53 0.48
C ILE A 386 -14.80 -11.25 0.03
N ILE A 387 -15.80 -11.34 0.91
CA ILE A 387 -17.12 -11.88 0.53
C ILE A 387 -17.76 -10.94 -0.51
N LYS A 388 -17.80 -9.63 -0.27
CA LYS A 388 -18.36 -8.66 -1.23
C LYS A 388 -17.60 -8.63 -2.55
N GLU A 389 -16.27 -8.70 -2.52
CA GLU A 389 -15.47 -8.77 -3.75
C GLU A 389 -15.87 -9.99 -4.59
N ARG A 390 -15.96 -11.18 -3.98
CA ARG A 390 -16.35 -12.41 -4.69
C ARG A 390 -17.78 -12.36 -5.24
N LEU A 391 -18.70 -11.75 -4.51
CA LEU A 391 -20.07 -11.54 -4.98
C LEU A 391 -20.11 -10.52 -6.13
N GLN A 392 -19.28 -9.47 -6.08
CA GLN A 392 -19.14 -8.53 -7.19
C GLN A 392 -18.56 -9.22 -8.43
N ASP A 393 -17.53 -10.06 -8.27
CA ASP A 393 -16.96 -10.88 -9.34
C ASP A 393 -18.00 -11.77 -9.99
N ALA A 394 -18.84 -12.43 -9.19
CA ALA A 394 -19.96 -13.21 -9.69
C ALA A 394 -20.96 -12.33 -10.46
N LYS A 395 -21.41 -11.21 -9.88
CA LYS A 395 -22.33 -10.27 -10.54
C LYS A 395 -21.79 -9.75 -11.87
N LYS A 396 -20.49 -9.45 -11.97
CA LYS A 396 -19.84 -9.02 -13.23
C LYS A 396 -19.98 -10.06 -14.33
N GLN A 397 -19.82 -11.36 -14.02
CA GLN A 397 -20.02 -12.42 -15.03
C GLN A 397 -21.49 -12.58 -15.43
N ILE A 398 -22.43 -12.35 -14.49
CA ILE A 398 -23.87 -12.36 -14.77
C ILE A 398 -24.23 -11.20 -15.72
N GLU A 399 -23.70 -10.00 -15.48
CA GLU A 399 -23.91 -8.86 -16.37
C GLU A 399 -23.29 -9.10 -17.75
N LYS A 400 -22.07 -9.65 -17.82
CA LYS A 400 -21.46 -10.06 -19.09
C LYS A 400 -22.34 -11.04 -19.86
N TYR A 401 -22.94 -12.02 -19.18
CA TYR A 401 -23.91 -12.93 -19.79
C TYR A 401 -25.13 -12.18 -20.37
N LYS A 402 -25.71 -11.25 -19.61
CA LYS A 402 -26.87 -10.46 -20.05
C LYS A 402 -26.54 -9.54 -21.22
N GLU A 403 -25.36 -8.93 -21.23
CA GLU A 403 -24.87 -8.07 -22.33
C GLU A 403 -24.72 -8.86 -23.61
N ASN A 404 -24.06 -10.02 -23.55
CA ASN A 404 -23.90 -10.93 -24.68
C ASN A 404 -25.26 -11.41 -25.23
N LEU A 405 -26.24 -11.69 -24.36
CA LEU A 405 -27.61 -12.02 -24.79
C LEU A 405 -28.32 -10.84 -25.49
N LYS A 406 -28.14 -9.61 -25.01
CA LYS A 406 -28.73 -8.42 -25.65
C LYS A 406 -28.17 -8.21 -27.05
N LEU A 407 -26.85 -8.34 -27.20
CA LEU A 407 -26.17 -8.28 -28.50
C LEU A 407 -26.66 -9.38 -29.44
N GLU A 408 -26.90 -10.60 -28.93
CA GLU A 408 -27.48 -11.70 -29.71
C GLU A 408 -28.88 -11.35 -30.24
N ASN A 409 -29.76 -10.82 -29.40
CA ASN A 409 -31.12 -10.44 -29.81
C ASN A 409 -31.11 -9.29 -30.84
N GLN A 410 -30.26 -8.28 -30.62
CA GLN A 410 -30.09 -7.18 -31.58
C GLN A 410 -29.53 -7.66 -32.93
N ASN A 411 -28.57 -8.58 -32.92
CA ASN A 411 -28.00 -9.15 -34.15
C ASN A 411 -29.03 -10.02 -34.89
N LYS A 412 -29.88 -10.78 -34.18
CA LYS A 412 -30.97 -11.54 -34.80
C LYS A 412 -32.00 -10.62 -35.46
N GLU A 413 -32.42 -9.56 -34.77
CA GLU A 413 -33.31 -8.54 -35.35
C GLU A 413 -32.70 -7.85 -36.57
N ASN A 414 -31.40 -7.55 -36.55
CA ASN A 414 -30.70 -6.94 -37.68
C ASN A 414 -30.55 -7.89 -38.89
N ILE A 415 -30.34 -9.19 -38.63
CA ILE A 415 -30.28 -10.23 -39.68
C ILE A 415 -31.67 -10.49 -40.29
N GLU A 416 -32.73 -10.49 -39.49
CA GLU A 416 -34.11 -10.63 -40.00
C GLU A 416 -34.53 -9.41 -40.85
N ASN A 417 -33.95 -8.23 -40.59
CA ASN A 417 -34.27 -6.99 -41.30
C ASN A 417 -33.37 -6.70 -42.53
N ASN A 418 -32.19 -7.31 -42.68
CA ASN A 418 -31.29 -7.12 -43.83
C ASN A 418 -31.19 -8.38 -44.71
N LYS A 419 -31.71 -8.30 -45.95
CA LYS A 419 -31.71 -9.39 -46.95
C LYS A 419 -30.45 -9.47 -47.83
N ASP A 420 -29.35 -8.79 -47.49
CA ASP A 420 -28.14 -8.79 -48.30
C ASP A 420 -27.06 -9.72 -47.73
N SER A 421 -26.71 -10.73 -48.53
CA SER A 421 -26.09 -11.99 -48.11
C SER A 421 -24.57 -11.98 -47.89
N GLU A 422 -23.86 -10.86 -48.08
CA GLU A 422 -22.38 -10.86 -48.10
C GLU A 422 -21.70 -10.39 -46.79
N ASN A 423 -22.40 -9.73 -45.86
CA ASN A 423 -21.83 -9.32 -44.55
C ASN A 423 -22.08 -10.33 -43.40
N ASN A 424 -22.72 -11.47 -43.67
CA ASN A 424 -23.19 -12.40 -42.63
C ASN A 424 -22.10 -13.31 -42.03
N GLN A 425 -20.89 -13.35 -42.60
CA GLN A 425 -19.84 -14.25 -42.12
C GLN A 425 -19.07 -13.66 -40.92
N ASN A 426 -18.78 -12.35 -40.93
CA ASN A 426 -18.13 -11.66 -39.81
C ASN A 426 -19.07 -11.47 -38.60
N ASN A 427 -20.40 -11.45 -38.82
CA ASN A 427 -21.39 -11.36 -37.73
C ASN A 427 -21.61 -12.69 -37.00
N LYS A 428 -21.13 -13.83 -37.54
CA LYS A 428 -21.31 -15.16 -36.94
C LYS A 428 -20.27 -15.51 -35.87
N GLU A 429 -19.10 -14.88 -35.88
CA GLU A 429 -18.02 -15.14 -34.90
C GLU A 429 -18.30 -14.55 -33.51
N ASN A 430 -19.26 -13.62 -33.39
CA ASN A 430 -19.61 -12.95 -32.12
C ASN A 430 -20.91 -13.49 -31.47
N LEU A 431 -21.37 -14.69 -31.81
CA LEU A 431 -22.55 -15.29 -31.15
C LEU A 431 -22.17 -16.01 -29.86
N MET A 432 -22.83 -15.63 -28.77
CA MET A 432 -22.79 -16.34 -27.50
C MET A 432 -23.20 -17.81 -27.71
N ASN A 433 -22.30 -18.73 -27.42
CA ASN A 433 -22.59 -20.15 -27.51
C ASN A 433 -22.84 -20.74 -26.11
N SER A 434 -23.43 -21.94 -26.08
CA SER A 434 -23.73 -22.64 -24.81
C SER A 434 -22.47 -22.86 -23.96
N THR A 435 -21.32 -23.07 -24.60
CA THR A 435 -20.04 -23.27 -23.93
C THR A 435 -19.61 -22.03 -23.15
N GLU A 436 -19.67 -20.84 -23.78
CA GLU A 436 -19.34 -19.57 -23.12
C GLU A 436 -20.31 -19.27 -21.96
N ALA A 437 -21.61 -19.46 -22.17
CA ALA A 437 -22.60 -19.32 -21.09
C ALA A 437 -22.32 -20.29 -19.92
N GLY A 438 -21.91 -21.52 -20.23
CA GLY A 438 -21.47 -22.52 -19.26
C GLY A 438 -20.25 -22.07 -18.46
N TYR A 439 -19.27 -21.42 -19.10
CA TYR A 439 -18.07 -20.92 -18.42
C TYR A 439 -18.39 -19.77 -17.46
N LEU A 440 -19.22 -18.81 -17.92
CA LEU A 440 -19.66 -17.71 -17.07
C LEU A 440 -20.42 -18.25 -15.85
N LEU A 441 -21.32 -19.22 -16.05
CA LEU A 441 -22.06 -19.84 -14.96
C LEU A 441 -21.13 -20.62 -14.00
N ALA A 442 -20.15 -21.37 -14.52
CA ALA A 442 -19.14 -22.06 -13.71
C ALA A 442 -18.43 -21.08 -12.78
N TYR A 443 -17.95 -19.95 -13.32
CA TYR A 443 -17.27 -18.93 -12.54
C TYR A 443 -18.18 -18.32 -11.46
N VAL A 444 -19.44 -18.01 -11.81
CA VAL A 444 -20.44 -17.49 -10.86
C VAL A 444 -20.68 -18.46 -9.70
N GLU A 445 -20.86 -19.75 -9.98
CA GLU A 445 -21.10 -20.77 -8.95
C GLU A 445 -19.90 -20.96 -8.03
N GLU A 446 -18.68 -21.01 -8.58
CA GLU A 446 -17.46 -21.16 -7.78
C GLU A 446 -17.15 -19.92 -6.94
N ARG A 447 -17.33 -18.70 -7.49
CA ARG A 447 -17.15 -17.46 -6.72
C ARG A 447 -18.18 -17.32 -5.61
N TYR A 448 -19.45 -17.65 -5.87
CA TYR A 448 -20.48 -17.67 -4.84
C TYR A 448 -20.16 -18.71 -3.74
N PHE A 449 -19.73 -19.92 -4.11
CA PHE A 449 -19.32 -20.93 -3.13
C PHE A 449 -18.16 -20.45 -2.27
N SER A 450 -17.15 -19.82 -2.88
CA SER A 450 -16.03 -19.22 -2.17
C SER A 450 -16.49 -18.11 -1.21
N ALA A 451 -17.44 -17.27 -1.61
CA ALA A 451 -18.03 -16.24 -0.75
C ALA A 451 -18.71 -16.85 0.49
N VAL A 452 -19.55 -17.88 0.30
CA VAL A 452 -20.23 -18.59 1.40
C VAL A 452 -19.21 -19.22 2.36
N SER A 453 -18.16 -19.83 1.82
CA SER A 453 -17.13 -20.51 2.63
C SER A 453 -16.40 -19.56 3.59
N TRP A 454 -16.30 -18.27 3.23
CA TRP A 454 -15.63 -17.26 4.04
C TRP A 454 -16.49 -16.64 5.14
N GLN A 455 -17.81 -16.90 5.17
CA GLN A 455 -18.69 -16.36 6.21
C GLN A 455 -18.27 -16.79 7.62
N LYS A 456 -17.61 -17.94 7.78
CA LYS A 456 -17.11 -18.42 9.08
C LYS A 456 -16.14 -17.44 9.74
N PHE A 457 -15.40 -16.64 8.97
CA PHE A 457 -14.48 -15.64 9.52
C PHE A 457 -15.20 -14.43 10.14
N MET A 458 -16.50 -14.25 9.90
CA MET A 458 -17.29 -13.18 10.52
C MET A 458 -17.38 -13.34 12.04
N GLU A 459 -17.35 -14.59 12.52
CA GLU A 459 -17.43 -14.94 13.95
C GLU A 459 -16.06 -14.98 14.65
N MET A 460 -14.97 -14.71 13.93
CA MET A 460 -13.62 -14.77 14.49
C MET A 460 -13.40 -13.65 15.52
N ASP A 461 -12.88 -14.04 16.69
CA ASP A 461 -12.60 -13.11 17.78
C ASP A 461 -11.44 -12.17 17.43
N GLY A 462 -11.49 -10.97 18.00
CA GLY A 462 -10.44 -9.98 17.81
C GLY A 462 -10.71 -8.70 18.59
N LYS A 463 -9.70 -7.84 18.63
CA LYS A 463 -9.81 -6.54 19.28
C LYS A 463 -10.86 -5.67 18.57
N LYS A 464 -11.70 -5.01 19.37
CA LYS A 464 -12.86 -4.25 18.87
C LYS A 464 -12.47 -2.87 18.34
N LEU A 465 -12.97 -2.56 17.16
CA LEU A 465 -12.72 -1.32 16.42
C LEU A 465 -14.02 -0.51 16.24
N VAL A 466 -13.90 0.79 16.06
CA VAL A 466 -15.02 1.66 15.69
C VAL A 466 -15.24 1.58 14.18
N ILE A 467 -16.03 0.59 13.77
CA ILE A 467 -16.42 0.38 12.37
C ILE A 467 -17.90 0.75 12.24
N ASN A 468 -18.16 1.89 11.61
CA ASN A 468 -19.51 2.38 11.36
C ASN A 468 -19.59 3.00 9.95
N PRO A 469 -20.79 3.25 9.40
CA PRO A 469 -20.93 3.75 8.03
C PRO A 469 -20.16 5.05 7.74
N VAL A 470 -20.06 5.94 8.73
CA VAL A 470 -19.31 7.21 8.59
C VAL A 470 -17.82 6.92 8.46
N LYS A 471 -17.27 6.10 9.36
CA LYS A 471 -15.86 5.72 9.34
C LYS A 471 -15.50 4.91 8.11
N LEU A 472 -16.32 3.95 7.70
CA LEU A 472 -16.12 3.21 6.45
C LEU A 472 -16.08 4.13 5.22
N LYS A 473 -16.96 5.13 5.17
CA LYS A 473 -16.97 6.11 4.08
C LYS A 473 -15.71 6.98 4.07
N GLU A 474 -15.28 7.48 5.23
CA GLU A 474 -14.03 8.23 5.39
C GLU A 474 -12.81 7.39 4.98
N SER A 475 -12.70 6.15 5.49
CA SER A 475 -11.60 5.24 5.18
C SER A 475 -11.53 4.88 3.70
N CYS A 476 -12.67 4.59 3.06
CA CYS A 476 -12.72 4.34 1.62
C CYS A 476 -12.31 5.59 0.81
N GLN A 477 -12.75 6.79 1.20
CA GLN A 477 -12.35 8.04 0.53
C GLN A 477 -10.84 8.30 0.64
N ASN A 478 -10.25 8.01 1.81
CA ASN A 478 -8.80 8.09 2.01
C ASN A 478 -8.09 7.08 1.11
N LYS A 479 -8.56 5.82 1.06
CA LYS A 479 -7.99 4.79 0.20
C LYS A 479 -8.11 5.09 -1.30
N ILE A 480 -9.22 5.67 -1.76
CA ILE A 480 -9.33 6.16 -3.15
C ILE A 480 -8.27 7.22 -3.42
N SER A 481 -8.10 8.18 -2.50
CA SER A 481 -7.11 9.25 -2.66
C SER A 481 -5.69 8.69 -2.73
N GLU A 482 -5.33 7.76 -1.84
CA GLU A 482 -4.04 7.06 -1.86
C GLU A 482 -3.83 6.30 -3.17
N ALA A 483 -4.81 5.50 -3.60
CA ALA A 483 -4.73 4.72 -4.84
C ALA A 483 -4.62 5.61 -6.09
N GLU A 484 -5.36 6.72 -6.15
CA GLU A 484 -5.26 7.69 -7.23
C GLU A 484 -3.88 8.35 -7.26
N GLU A 485 -3.35 8.78 -6.10
CA GLU A 485 -1.99 9.34 -6.05
C GLU A 485 -0.96 8.33 -6.60
N ARG A 486 -1.05 7.04 -6.22
CA ARG A 486 -0.15 5.98 -6.72
C ARG A 486 -0.31 5.73 -8.22
N TYR A 487 -1.54 5.66 -8.70
CA TYR A 487 -1.84 5.51 -10.12
C TYR A 487 -1.27 6.67 -10.94
N GLN A 488 -1.53 7.92 -10.50
CA GLN A 488 -1.01 9.11 -11.18
C GLN A 488 0.53 9.09 -11.21
N TYR A 489 1.17 8.61 -10.14
CA TYR A 489 2.61 8.48 -10.11
C TYR A 489 3.13 7.46 -11.12
N ALA A 490 2.56 6.27 -11.16
CA ALA A 490 2.92 5.24 -12.15
C ALA A 490 2.68 5.72 -13.59
N SER A 491 1.60 6.49 -13.80
CA SER A 491 1.20 7.04 -15.10
C SER A 491 2.24 7.99 -15.70
N LEU A 492 2.98 8.72 -14.85
CA LEU A 492 4.05 9.62 -15.30
C LEU A 492 5.19 8.89 -16.01
N PHE A 493 5.38 7.60 -15.73
CA PHE A 493 6.50 6.82 -16.27
C PHE A 493 6.11 5.84 -17.38
N LEU A 494 4.93 5.22 -17.26
CA LEU A 494 4.50 4.15 -18.18
C LEU A 494 3.40 4.59 -19.15
N GLY A 495 2.79 5.76 -18.95
CA GLY A 495 1.61 6.21 -19.68
C GLY A 495 0.34 5.43 -19.32
N GLU A 496 -0.83 6.03 -19.58
CA GLU A 496 -2.13 5.51 -19.11
C GLU A 496 -2.51 4.15 -19.74
N LEU A 497 -2.14 3.91 -21.01
CA LEU A 497 -2.50 2.68 -21.73
C LEU A 497 -1.91 1.41 -21.09
N ASN A 498 -0.77 1.52 -20.43
CA ASN A 498 -0.12 0.40 -19.75
C ASN A 498 -0.70 0.13 -18.35
N LEU A 499 -1.61 0.98 -17.87
CA LEU A 499 -2.18 0.94 -16.51
C LEU A 499 -3.71 0.78 -16.49
N GLN A 500 -4.29 0.32 -17.61
CA GLN A 500 -5.73 0.22 -17.79
C GLN A 500 -6.41 -0.62 -16.71
N THR A 501 -5.82 -1.77 -16.32
CA THR A 501 -6.37 -2.63 -15.27
C THR A 501 -6.50 -1.92 -13.92
N ILE A 502 -5.49 -1.14 -13.54
CA ILE A 502 -5.48 -0.36 -12.29
C ILE A 502 -6.54 0.74 -12.37
N ARG A 503 -6.64 1.41 -13.52
CA ARG A 503 -7.64 2.44 -13.78
C ARG A 503 -9.06 1.89 -13.63
N GLU A 504 -9.34 0.75 -14.24
CA GLU A 504 -10.65 0.08 -14.16
C GLU A 504 -11.00 -0.31 -12.73
N ARG A 505 -10.04 -0.82 -11.97
CA ARG A 505 -10.25 -1.16 -10.56
C ARG A 505 -10.54 0.07 -9.71
N LEU A 506 -9.81 1.16 -9.93
CA LEU A 506 -10.01 2.42 -9.22
C LEU A 506 -11.37 3.07 -9.56
N ASP A 507 -11.78 3.02 -10.83
CA ASP A 507 -13.11 3.49 -11.26
C ASP A 507 -14.23 2.63 -10.67
N SER A 508 -14.03 1.31 -10.58
CA SER A 508 -14.94 0.41 -9.88
C SER A 508 -15.05 0.74 -8.38
N ALA A 509 -13.94 1.10 -7.72
CA ALA A 509 -13.94 1.51 -6.32
C ALA A 509 -14.70 2.83 -6.11
N LYS A 510 -14.49 3.83 -6.98
CA LYS A 510 -15.24 5.10 -6.96
C LYS A 510 -16.73 4.89 -7.18
N LYS A 511 -17.11 4.07 -8.16
CA LYS A 511 -18.51 3.70 -8.39
C LYS A 511 -19.14 3.04 -7.16
N SER A 512 -18.37 2.22 -6.44
CA SER A 512 -18.83 1.58 -5.20
C SER A 512 -19.00 2.61 -4.08
N TYR A 513 -18.12 3.59 -3.96
CA TYR A 513 -18.27 4.72 -3.03
C TYR A 513 -19.55 5.52 -3.30
N ASP A 514 -19.79 5.89 -4.57
CA ASP A 514 -20.98 6.64 -4.99
C ASP A 514 -22.27 5.82 -4.78
N GLY A 515 -22.19 4.50 -4.97
CA GLY A 515 -23.26 3.54 -4.69
C GLY A 515 -23.46 3.19 -3.21
N ASN A 516 -22.73 3.83 -2.29
CA ASN A 516 -22.74 3.55 -0.84
C ASN A 516 -22.29 2.14 -0.43
N GLU A 517 -21.61 1.43 -1.32
CA GLU A 517 -20.96 0.12 -1.11
C GLU A 517 -19.52 0.34 -0.57
N THR A 518 -19.42 0.98 0.59
CA THR A 518 -18.14 1.48 1.15
C THR A 518 -17.12 0.38 1.44
N VAL A 519 -17.56 -0.81 1.88
CA VAL A 519 -16.68 -1.96 2.10
C VAL A 519 -16.07 -2.47 0.80
N LEU A 520 -16.87 -2.49 -0.28
CA LEU A 520 -16.41 -2.90 -1.62
C LEU A 520 -15.46 -1.87 -2.22
N CYS A 521 -15.73 -0.58 -2.01
CA CYS A 521 -14.77 0.47 -2.32
C CYS A 521 -13.43 0.25 -1.59
N LEU A 522 -13.47 -0.02 -0.28
CA LEU A 522 -12.27 -0.13 0.54
C LEU A 522 -11.32 -1.21 -0.01
N ILE A 523 -11.84 -2.41 -0.31
CA ILE A 523 -11.02 -3.49 -0.89
C ILE A 523 -10.54 -3.15 -2.29
N GLY A 524 -11.41 -2.61 -3.16
CA GLY A 524 -11.05 -2.26 -4.53
C GLY A 524 -9.97 -1.19 -4.61
N ALA A 525 -10.07 -0.15 -3.76
CA ALA A 525 -9.07 0.91 -3.69
C ALA A 525 -7.73 0.42 -3.11
N SER A 526 -7.76 -0.40 -2.05
CA SER A 526 -6.56 -1.04 -1.50
C SER A 526 -5.84 -1.92 -2.52
N GLN A 527 -6.59 -2.70 -3.29
CA GLN A 527 -6.01 -3.52 -4.37
C GLN A 527 -5.44 -2.66 -5.50
N ALA A 528 -6.13 -1.59 -5.93
CA ALA A 528 -5.62 -0.70 -6.98
C ALA A 528 -4.33 0.00 -6.54
N LYS A 529 -4.24 0.40 -5.26
CA LYS A 529 -3.03 0.95 -4.67
C LYS A 529 -1.87 -0.05 -4.71
N ALA A 530 -2.11 -1.28 -4.24
CA ALA A 530 -1.10 -2.34 -4.26
C ALA A 530 -0.61 -2.67 -5.68
N GLU A 531 -1.52 -2.79 -6.65
CA GLU A 531 -1.15 -3.04 -8.05
C GLU A 531 -0.25 -1.92 -8.60
N ALA A 532 -0.53 -0.65 -8.27
CA ALA A 532 0.32 0.48 -8.63
C ALA A 532 1.69 0.44 -7.92
N ASP A 533 1.73 0.08 -6.64
CA ASP A 533 2.98 -0.02 -5.86
C ASP A 533 3.88 -1.17 -6.33
N VAL A 534 3.33 -2.29 -6.83
CA VAL A 534 4.13 -3.37 -7.46
C VAL A 534 4.84 -2.84 -8.71
N ILE A 535 4.12 -2.12 -9.56
CA ILE A 535 4.67 -1.54 -10.77
C ILE A 535 5.79 -0.57 -10.39
N LEU A 536 5.51 0.40 -9.53
CA LEU A 536 6.49 1.39 -9.07
C LEU A 536 7.73 0.74 -8.42
N GLY A 537 7.53 -0.31 -7.63
CA GLY A 537 8.60 -1.00 -6.92
C GLY A 537 9.48 -1.87 -7.80
N THR A 538 8.95 -2.36 -8.93
CA THR A 538 9.70 -3.19 -9.88
C THR A 538 10.37 -2.40 -11.00
N MET A 539 10.05 -1.11 -11.13
CA MET A 539 10.67 -0.23 -12.12
C MET A 539 12.19 -0.17 -11.94
N GLY A 540 12.90 -0.50 -13.03
CA GLY A 540 14.36 -0.48 -13.07
C GLY A 540 15.05 -1.70 -12.45
N LEU A 541 14.29 -2.66 -11.91
CA LEU A 541 14.84 -3.94 -11.47
C LEU A 541 15.10 -4.85 -12.68
N THR A 542 16.22 -5.57 -12.65
CA THR A 542 16.49 -6.67 -13.58
C THR A 542 15.93 -7.98 -13.05
N GLU A 543 15.79 -9.01 -13.89
CA GLU A 543 15.37 -10.35 -13.44
C GLU A 543 16.26 -10.90 -12.32
N ALA A 544 17.55 -10.53 -12.29
CA ALA A 544 18.49 -10.93 -11.26
C ALA A 544 18.25 -10.25 -9.90
N ASP A 545 17.58 -9.09 -9.89
CA ASP A 545 17.27 -8.34 -8.67
C ASP A 545 15.98 -8.84 -8.00
N ILE A 546 15.07 -9.45 -8.77
CA ILE A 546 13.73 -9.86 -8.31
C ILE A 546 13.76 -10.76 -7.07
N PRO A 547 14.61 -11.82 -6.96
CA PRO A 547 14.61 -12.68 -5.77
C PRO A 547 14.96 -11.91 -4.49
N ARG A 548 15.92 -10.98 -4.56
CA ARG A 548 16.34 -10.16 -3.40
C ARG A 548 15.24 -9.17 -3.01
N PHE A 549 14.62 -8.55 -4.00
CA PHE A 549 13.51 -7.62 -3.78
C PHE A 549 12.30 -8.34 -3.14
N LEU A 550 11.98 -9.54 -3.63
CA LEU A 550 10.91 -10.38 -3.10
C LEU A 550 11.16 -10.75 -1.62
N GLU A 551 12.37 -11.19 -1.28
CA GLU A 551 12.71 -11.52 0.11
C GLU A 551 12.62 -10.31 1.05
N SER A 552 13.03 -9.13 0.54
CA SER A 552 12.94 -7.87 1.29
C SER A 552 11.47 -7.49 1.55
N LYS A 553 10.62 -7.61 0.53
CA LYS A 553 9.17 -7.41 0.63
C LYS A 553 8.51 -8.39 1.58
N LYS A 554 8.89 -9.67 1.52
CA LYS A 554 8.42 -10.70 2.44
C LYS A 554 8.74 -10.35 3.89
N THR A 555 9.98 -9.93 4.17
CA THR A 555 10.40 -9.50 5.51
C THR A 555 9.57 -8.31 6.02
N ALA A 556 9.25 -7.34 5.14
CA ALA A 556 8.40 -6.20 5.51
C ALA A 556 6.98 -6.65 5.87
N VAL A 557 6.39 -7.54 5.07
CA VAL A 557 5.06 -8.13 5.33
C VAL A 557 5.06 -8.90 6.67
N GLU A 558 6.06 -9.74 6.91
CA GLU A 558 6.17 -10.51 8.15
C GLU A 558 6.17 -9.61 9.39
N ARG A 559 6.95 -8.53 9.34
CA ARG A 559 7.02 -7.54 10.41
C ARG A 559 5.66 -6.88 10.67
N VAL A 560 4.97 -6.45 9.62
CA VAL A 560 3.68 -5.77 9.75
C VAL A 560 2.63 -6.72 10.34
N ILE A 561 2.53 -7.94 9.81
CA ILE A 561 1.60 -8.96 10.33
C ILE A 561 1.92 -9.27 11.80
N ALA A 562 3.18 -9.55 12.12
CA ALA A 562 3.57 -9.95 13.47
C ALA A 562 3.32 -8.83 14.48
N LYS A 563 3.61 -7.58 14.11
CA LYS A 563 3.32 -6.40 14.93
C LYS A 563 1.82 -6.21 15.16
N ASN A 564 1.01 -6.26 14.10
CA ASN A 564 -0.44 -6.05 14.22
C ASN A 564 -1.09 -7.19 15.03
N THR A 565 -0.58 -8.41 14.86
CA THR A 565 -0.99 -9.57 15.66
C THR A 565 -0.65 -9.38 17.14
N ALA A 566 0.56 -8.93 17.48
CA ALA A 566 0.96 -8.63 18.86
C ALA A 566 0.09 -7.53 19.50
N GLN A 567 -0.51 -6.65 18.70
CA GLN A 567 -1.46 -5.62 19.16
C GLN A 567 -2.91 -6.12 19.26
N GLY A 568 -3.18 -7.38 18.91
CA GLY A 568 -4.50 -8.01 18.92
C GLY A 568 -5.31 -7.84 17.63
N PHE A 569 -4.67 -7.40 16.55
CA PHE A 569 -5.25 -7.19 15.22
C PHE A 569 -4.69 -8.20 14.22
N PHE A 570 -5.19 -9.43 14.22
CA PHE A 570 -4.76 -10.44 13.26
C PHE A 570 -5.40 -10.18 11.86
N PRO A 571 -4.62 -9.83 10.82
CA PRO A 571 -5.17 -9.51 9.51
C PRO A 571 -5.34 -10.80 8.68
N ILE A 572 -6.53 -11.39 8.71
CA ILE A 572 -6.84 -12.65 8.01
C ILE A 572 -6.51 -12.59 6.51
N LEU A 573 -6.80 -11.48 5.82
CA LEU A 573 -6.47 -11.33 4.40
C LEU A 573 -4.98 -11.08 4.18
N GLY A 574 -4.38 -10.27 5.05
CA GLY A 574 -2.94 -10.03 5.06
C GLY A 574 -2.17 -11.35 5.13
N TYR A 575 -2.45 -12.16 6.14
CA TYR A 575 -1.79 -13.44 6.33
C TYR A 575 -2.14 -14.48 5.24
N SER A 576 -3.38 -14.50 4.75
CA SER A 576 -3.78 -15.34 3.61
C SER A 576 -2.93 -15.04 2.37
N TYR A 577 -2.84 -13.78 1.97
CA TYR A 577 -2.06 -13.39 0.80
C TYR A 577 -0.56 -13.63 0.98
N TYR A 578 -0.03 -13.48 2.20
CA TYR A 578 1.34 -13.85 2.52
C TYR A 578 1.61 -15.36 2.29
N GLN A 579 0.72 -16.24 2.78
CA GLN A 579 0.84 -17.69 2.53
C GLN A 579 0.83 -18.01 1.04
N TYR A 580 -0.07 -17.39 0.28
CA TYR A 580 -0.16 -17.64 -1.15
C TYR A 580 1.05 -17.09 -1.92
N ALA A 581 1.54 -15.90 -1.58
CA ALA A 581 2.75 -15.35 -2.15
C ALA A 581 3.97 -16.27 -1.95
N ASN A 582 4.13 -16.83 -0.74
CA ASN A 582 5.20 -17.77 -0.44
C ASN A 582 5.13 -19.05 -1.28
N SER A 583 3.92 -19.48 -1.66
CA SER A 583 3.72 -20.64 -2.54
C SER A 583 4.07 -20.37 -4.01
N LEU A 584 4.13 -19.10 -4.43
CA LEU A 584 4.33 -18.67 -5.82
C LEU A 584 5.77 -18.26 -6.16
N GLN A 585 6.67 -18.13 -5.17
CA GLN A 585 7.99 -17.51 -5.35
C GLN A 585 8.82 -18.08 -6.50
N ASN A 586 8.74 -19.40 -6.73
CA ASN A 586 9.52 -20.08 -7.78
C ASN A 586 8.80 -20.13 -9.14
N ASP A 587 7.48 -20.24 -9.13
CA ASP A 587 6.68 -20.50 -10.34
C ASP A 587 6.12 -19.22 -10.96
N GLY A 588 6.03 -18.13 -10.19
CA GLY A 588 5.46 -16.84 -10.58
C GLY A 588 5.93 -15.72 -9.67
N PRO A 589 7.19 -15.25 -9.78
CA PRO A 589 7.75 -14.25 -8.86
C PRO A 589 7.03 -12.90 -8.91
N PHE A 590 6.49 -12.49 -10.06
CA PHE A 590 5.67 -11.27 -10.17
C PHE A 590 4.31 -11.43 -9.48
N ASP A 591 3.67 -12.59 -9.59
CA ASP A 591 2.43 -12.88 -8.85
C ASP A 591 2.72 -12.93 -7.34
N ALA A 592 3.84 -13.53 -6.94
CA ALA A 592 4.28 -13.53 -5.54
C ALA A 592 4.47 -12.10 -5.02
N LEU A 593 5.10 -11.21 -5.78
CA LEU A 593 5.22 -9.80 -5.43
C LEU A 593 3.86 -9.11 -5.31
N MET A 594 2.93 -9.38 -6.23
CA MET A 594 1.57 -8.85 -6.18
C MET A 594 0.85 -9.26 -4.89
N TYR A 595 0.92 -10.54 -4.52
CA TYR A 595 0.29 -11.02 -3.29
C TYR A 595 1.02 -10.56 -2.02
N LEU A 596 2.33 -10.34 -2.05
CA LEU A 596 3.03 -9.66 -0.94
C LEU A 596 2.54 -8.22 -0.78
N GLU A 597 2.30 -7.51 -1.88
CA GLU A 597 1.81 -6.14 -1.83
C GLU A 597 0.36 -6.06 -1.35
N TYR A 598 -0.51 -6.97 -1.80
CA TYR A 598 -1.84 -7.14 -1.21
C TYR A 598 -1.76 -7.50 0.27
N SER A 599 -0.83 -8.37 0.65
CA SER A 599 -0.64 -8.73 2.04
C SER A 599 -0.29 -7.51 2.89
N LEU A 600 0.64 -6.69 2.43
CA LEU A 600 1.06 -5.48 3.12
C LEU A 600 -0.10 -4.50 3.28
N GLU A 601 -0.80 -4.18 2.19
CA GLU A 601 -1.93 -3.23 2.21
C GLU A 601 -3.10 -3.71 3.08
N MET A 602 -3.42 -5.01 3.04
CA MET A 602 -4.50 -5.54 3.88
C MET A 602 -4.08 -5.63 5.34
N SER A 603 -2.80 -5.81 5.64
CA SER A 603 -2.32 -5.99 7.01
C SER A 603 -2.43 -4.74 7.86
N ASP A 604 -2.41 -3.54 7.26
CA ASP A 604 -2.41 -2.24 7.97
C ASP A 604 -3.77 -1.53 7.99
N LEU A 605 -4.85 -2.16 7.53
CA LEU A 605 -6.17 -1.52 7.45
C LEU A 605 -6.74 -1.03 8.79
N GLN A 606 -6.28 -1.54 9.93
CA GLN A 606 -6.74 -1.11 11.25
C GLN A 606 -6.39 0.35 11.55
N ILE A 607 -5.38 0.94 10.90
CA ILE A 607 -4.97 2.35 11.17
C ILE A 607 -6.09 3.36 10.85
N TYR A 608 -7.04 2.98 9.98
CA TYR A 608 -8.18 3.82 9.61
C TYR A 608 -9.36 3.73 10.60
N PHE A 609 -9.29 2.82 11.58
CA PHE A 609 -10.38 2.55 12.50
C PHE A 609 -9.86 2.67 13.94
N PRO A 610 -10.28 3.69 14.71
CA PRO A 610 -9.83 3.83 16.08
C PRO A 610 -10.36 2.68 16.93
N GLU A 611 -9.62 2.35 17.99
CA GLU A 611 -10.04 1.36 18.96
C GLU A 611 -11.33 1.78 19.65
N LYS A 612 -12.25 0.82 19.85
CA LYS A 612 -13.45 1.06 20.65
C LYS A 612 -13.03 1.02 22.11
N ASP A 613 -12.64 2.17 22.67
CA ASP A 613 -12.32 2.31 24.10
C ASP A 613 -13.45 1.67 24.92
N ILE A 614 -13.14 0.61 25.68
CA ILE A 614 -14.01 0.17 26.77
C ILE A 614 -14.07 1.36 27.71
N ILE A 615 -15.27 1.88 27.93
CA ILE A 615 -15.51 3.04 28.78
C ILE A 615 -14.98 2.73 30.19
N SER A 616 -13.73 3.11 30.44
CA SER A 616 -13.18 3.43 31.75
C SER A 616 -12.45 4.75 31.61
N GLY A 617 -13.22 5.84 31.66
CA GLY A 617 -12.68 7.17 31.92
C GLY A 617 -12.55 8.11 30.72
N PHE A 618 -13.66 8.39 30.02
CA PHE A 618 -13.82 9.55 29.14
C PHE A 618 -13.75 10.91 29.89
N SER A 619 -12.95 11.01 30.96
CA SER A 619 -12.76 12.28 31.70
C SER A 619 -11.34 12.53 32.22
N PHE A 620 -10.35 11.67 31.97
CA PHE A 620 -9.00 11.87 32.53
C PHE A 620 -7.87 12.08 31.51
N LYS A 621 -7.98 11.60 30.27
CA LYS A 621 -6.92 11.79 29.26
C LYS A 621 -6.89 13.20 28.66
N LEU A 622 -8.06 13.84 28.48
CA LEU A 622 -8.14 15.26 28.12
C LEU A 622 -7.65 16.19 29.25
N PHE A 623 -7.62 15.68 30.49
CA PHE A 623 -7.11 16.40 31.66
C PHE A 623 -5.58 16.39 31.73
N LEU A 624 -4.92 15.33 31.23
CA LEU A 624 -3.46 15.21 31.26
C LEU A 624 -2.74 15.94 30.11
N ILE A 625 -3.38 16.11 28.95
CA ILE A 625 -2.77 16.72 27.75
C ILE A 625 -2.57 18.25 27.88
N ASN A 626 -3.14 18.87 28.91
CA ASN A 626 -3.03 20.31 29.14
C ASN A 626 -2.66 20.63 30.59
N GLN A 627 -1.86 19.78 31.24
CA GLN A 627 -1.53 19.95 32.66
C GLN A 627 -0.96 21.36 32.95
N GLU A 628 -0.11 21.89 32.06
CA GLU A 628 0.37 23.27 32.18
C GLU A 628 -0.73 24.32 32.05
N ARG A 629 -1.62 24.21 31.05
CA ARG A 629 -2.73 25.18 30.85
C ARG A 629 -3.73 25.15 32.01
N TRP A 630 -3.99 23.98 32.58
CA TRP A 630 -4.84 23.83 33.77
C TRP A 630 -4.15 24.36 35.03
N ILE A 631 -2.84 24.19 35.17
CA ILE A 631 -2.05 24.83 36.24
C ILE A 631 -2.13 26.35 36.09
N TYR A 632 -1.94 26.91 34.89
CA TYR A 632 -2.07 28.35 34.67
C TYR A 632 -3.49 28.88 34.96
N LEU A 633 -4.53 28.12 34.60
CA LEU A 633 -5.92 28.47 34.89
C LEU A 633 -6.23 28.38 36.40
N ALA A 634 -5.73 27.34 37.09
CA ALA A 634 -5.88 27.18 38.53
C ALA A 634 -5.12 28.27 39.30
N VAL A 635 -3.88 28.57 38.92
CA VAL A 635 -3.09 29.68 39.47
C VAL A 635 -3.81 31.00 39.24
N GLY A 636 -4.35 31.23 38.03
CA GLY A 636 -5.14 32.42 37.70
C GLY A 636 -6.40 32.57 38.55
N LEU A 637 -7.14 31.47 38.79
CA LEU A 637 -8.32 31.47 39.66
C LEU A 637 -7.98 31.72 41.13
N ILE A 638 -6.91 31.11 41.64
CA ILE A 638 -6.42 31.32 43.01
C ILE A 638 -5.98 32.78 43.20
N PHE A 639 -5.24 33.33 42.24
CA PHE A 639 -4.83 34.74 42.27
C PHE A 639 -6.04 35.70 42.20
N GLY A 640 -7.01 35.40 41.33
CA GLY A 640 -8.24 36.16 41.21
C GLY A 640 -9.05 36.15 42.52
N ALA A 641 -9.16 34.99 43.16
CA ALA A 641 -9.83 34.85 44.46
C ALA A 641 -9.09 35.61 45.58
N LEU A 642 -7.75 35.55 45.62
CA LEU A 642 -6.93 36.31 46.57
C LEU A 642 -7.09 37.83 46.40
N ILE A 643 -7.09 38.32 45.16
CA ILE A 643 -7.34 39.74 44.86
C ILE A 643 -8.77 40.13 45.27
N GLY A 644 -9.77 39.32 44.94
CA GLY A 644 -11.16 39.54 45.35
C GLY A 644 -11.33 39.58 46.88
N PHE A 645 -10.65 38.68 47.59
CA PHE A 645 -10.66 38.64 49.05
C PHE A 645 -9.98 39.87 49.67
N LEU A 646 -8.84 40.30 49.14
CA LEU A 646 -8.12 41.50 49.60
C LEU A 646 -8.94 42.78 49.37
N ILE A 647 -9.63 42.90 48.22
CA ILE A 647 -10.53 44.03 47.92
C ILE A 647 -11.78 43.99 48.82
N GLY A 648 -12.33 42.80 49.08
CA GLY A 648 -13.46 42.62 50.00
C GLY A 648 -13.10 42.92 51.46
N TRP A 649 -11.89 42.59 51.89
CA TRP A 649 -11.42 42.80 53.25
C TRP A 649 -11.20 44.29 53.57
N GLN A 650 -10.77 45.10 52.60
CA GLN A 650 -10.65 46.56 52.75
C GLN A 650 -12.01 47.30 52.89
N LYS A 651 -13.15 46.65 52.62
CA LYS A 651 -14.49 47.26 52.75
C LYS A 651 -15.20 47.00 54.09
N LYS A 652 -14.66 46.17 54.99
CA LYS A 652 -15.26 45.96 56.32
C LYS A 652 -14.82 47.06 57.31
N LYS A 653 -15.63 48.12 57.44
CA LYS A 653 -15.65 48.96 58.66
C LYS A 653 -16.47 48.24 59.75
N PRO A 654 -16.07 48.29 61.03
CA PRO A 654 -16.89 47.74 62.11
C PRO A 654 -18.13 48.62 62.35
N LEU A 655 -19.30 48.00 62.41
CA LEU A 655 -20.52 48.61 62.98
C LEU A 655 -20.25 48.90 64.47
N ARG A 656 -20.23 50.19 64.86
CA ARG A 656 -20.33 50.59 66.26
C ARG A 656 -21.80 50.52 66.68
N PHE A 657 -22.07 49.67 67.67
CA PHE A 657 -23.28 49.71 68.49
C PHE A 657 -23.24 50.95 69.40
N GLU A 658 -24.25 51.81 69.34
CA GLU A 658 -24.54 52.79 70.39
C GLU A 658 -25.36 52.10 71.49
N PHE A 659 -24.81 52.07 72.70
CA PHE A 659 -25.56 51.84 73.93
C PHE A 659 -26.05 53.20 74.45
N VAL A 660 -27.36 53.34 74.63
CA VAL A 660 -27.97 54.41 75.45
C VAL A 660 -27.83 53.99 76.92
N GLY A 661 -27.30 54.89 77.75
CA GLY A 661 -26.94 54.61 79.13
C GLY A 661 -28.10 54.48 80.12
N LYS A 662 -27.83 53.79 81.23
CA LYS A 662 -27.52 54.47 82.50
C LYS A 662 -26.29 53.82 83.13
#